data_AF-A0A4Z1AIK5-F1
#
_entry.id   AF-A0A4Z1AIK5-F1
#
_cell.length_a   1.000
_cell.length_b   1.000
_cell.length_c   1.000
_cell.angle_alpha   90.00
_cell.angle_beta   90.00
_cell.angle_gamma   90.00
#
_symmetry.space_group_name_H-M   'P 1'
#
loop_
_entity.id
_entity.type
_entity.pdbx_description
1 polymer ?
#
loop_
_entity_poly.entity_id
_entity_poly.type
_entity_poly.pdbx_seq_one_letter_code
_entity_poly.pdbx_strand_id
1 'polypeptide(L)'
;MVTLKNFLPKLYSIFLIVFTLSTMGCYTRPKKSGILDFMNISNFVSYLTGTAFPLNVQVNGLTNSGVLVVELGSTGEQLTFSAAGTDSFAGYYDPNIIYTLSIITQPATLPTQTCIISNPNLNLTFSNTTFVINCAENWYKANVSVTGIDSTNTTNLEIYNNGTDLKTTSANGTVSFDVGDGLAYDITIGTVPTVPSTHICQVVTSPANGTISGADVNLQISCLSLMKTSVPAAGSFFPATKAMNFTFSGPVTGCSLDATAGGPPYSAGTASGSPGITYIGNTARVAPTTLPWSFGALTFPLNVVFILTGCKDAVALANNGATISLNVKMMEGDVFFVSDTSGNDSNSCTDPTDSCKTIQTGVNQCSSTSVCSVFVEGGNYIISGSVSPISLTSSGGVRLVGSFDPTFSIQDLTGTPTRILDNRTVAQCSGIVLSSNECAPITITASGMGGDSTKAHVIQGFSIFADESKPNAFAIRILNGDSNSYVYLYGNYISGGEGGLGVENSTGTRGGIYLLSSSSNNQIDTNVIKGGFGALNSSAVYSYNSNAYLLRNRISGDKAANDSHSVWIVNFVDTLVAIINNTMNFRPYSDAAVTSKFAYGIRAEENATALTKFYIAGNTIFANGATVGSNYGLYMTGAATNAQMDNNLIMAQGSNGVCANFTNDPSTVATFRGNNLTCSSGTMVHSVSTNFNLLCTGVFTNAGLCVLAVLSDKFMNDGFSTTRSDQNFTFTPSLAGYPALQPWLSLNLAAGGPCSIAFGGVETSAYLNSFDPAYKLDAVIAAPVTRTTSSGGTTPSGSAGYSIGAFELDDAGCAP
;
A
#
# COMPACT_ATOMS: atom_id res chain seq x y z
N MET A 1 67.49 -65.58 -13.88
CA MET A 1 67.13 -64.37 -14.66
C MET A 1 66.47 -63.40 -13.69
N VAL A 2 66.75 -62.09 -13.61
CA VAL A 2 67.58 -61.18 -14.40
C VAL A 2 67.65 -59.85 -13.59
N THR A 3 68.88 -59.29 -13.47
CA THR A 3 69.32 -57.87 -13.36
C THR A 3 68.80 -56.93 -12.26
N LEU A 4 69.70 -56.40 -11.40
CA LEU A 4 70.56 -55.18 -11.55
C LEU A 4 69.76 -53.85 -11.46
N LYS A 5 70.17 -52.83 -10.70
CA LYS A 5 71.19 -52.68 -9.64
C LYS A 5 71.01 -51.30 -9.00
N ASN A 6 71.43 -51.23 -7.74
CA ASN A 6 71.87 -50.04 -7.00
C ASN A 6 70.77 -49.15 -6.41
N PHE A 7 70.20 -49.69 -5.35
CA PHE A 7 69.43 -49.01 -4.32
C PHE A 7 69.97 -49.51 -2.97
N LEU A 8 69.84 -48.65 -1.96
CA LEU A 8 69.86 -48.95 -0.51
C LEU A 8 71.19 -48.84 0.28
N PRO A 9 71.12 -48.35 1.54
CA PRO A 9 71.70 -47.07 1.97
C PRO A 9 72.26 -47.15 3.43
N LYS A 10 72.42 -46.02 4.13
CA LYS A 10 72.23 -45.88 5.60
C LYS A 10 72.89 -46.91 6.56
N LEU A 11 74.22 -47.01 6.61
CA LEU A 11 74.88 -47.71 7.75
C LEU A 11 76.12 -47.03 8.40
N TYR A 12 76.65 -45.90 7.90
CA TYR A 12 77.93 -45.35 8.43
C TYR A 12 77.93 -43.92 8.99
N SER A 13 76.78 -43.25 9.11
CA SER A 13 76.66 -42.02 9.91
C SER A 13 76.87 -42.21 11.42
N ILE A 14 77.13 -43.43 11.91
CA ILE A 14 77.21 -43.72 13.36
C ILE A 14 78.64 -43.98 13.86
N PHE A 15 79.64 -44.25 13.00
CA PHE A 15 80.99 -44.63 13.47
C PHE A 15 82.08 -43.54 13.39
N LEU A 16 81.99 -42.53 12.50
CA LEU A 16 83.05 -41.52 12.41
C LEU A 16 82.93 -40.41 13.48
N ILE A 17 81.72 -40.22 14.03
CA ILE A 17 81.46 -39.32 15.16
C ILE A 17 82.03 -39.90 16.49
N VAL A 18 82.38 -41.19 16.54
CA VAL A 18 82.84 -41.87 17.77
C VAL A 18 84.37 -42.02 17.86
N PHE A 19 85.15 -41.91 16.76
CA PHE A 19 86.60 -42.16 16.82
C PHE A 19 87.51 -40.92 16.93
N THR A 20 87.07 -39.72 16.53
CA THR A 20 87.95 -38.53 16.59
C THR A 20 87.71 -37.60 17.78
N LEU A 21 86.85 -37.99 18.72
CA LEU A 21 86.67 -37.37 20.03
C LEU A 21 87.57 -37.97 21.13
N SER A 22 88.52 -38.86 20.82
CA SER A 22 89.23 -39.66 21.85
C SER A 22 90.74 -39.45 22.05
N THR A 23 91.38 -38.42 21.48
CA THR A 23 92.75 -38.03 21.91
C THR A 23 92.99 -36.52 22.00
N MET A 24 92.35 -35.89 22.99
CA MET A 24 92.88 -34.67 23.61
C MET A 24 94.04 -35.05 24.55
N GLY A 25 95.20 -34.38 24.46
CA GLY A 25 96.22 -34.41 25.52
C GLY A 25 97.69 -34.24 25.10
N CYS A 26 98.13 -32.99 25.02
CA CYS A 26 99.47 -32.42 25.32
C CYS A 26 100.77 -33.15 24.90
N TYR A 27 101.53 -32.57 23.96
CA TYR A 27 102.96 -32.25 24.16
C TYR A 27 103.35 -30.95 23.42
N THR A 28 104.38 -30.29 23.97
CA THR A 28 104.60 -28.84 24.06
C THR A 28 105.41 -28.16 22.93
N ARG A 29 105.19 -26.85 22.76
CA ARG A 29 105.97 -25.78 22.05
C ARG A 29 107.22 -26.19 21.24
N PRO A 30 107.37 -25.69 20.00
CA PRO A 30 108.60 -25.04 19.56
C PRO A 30 108.53 -23.55 19.93
N LYS A 31 109.44 -23.12 20.81
CA LYS A 31 109.69 -21.70 21.06
C LYS A 31 110.39 -21.10 19.83
N LYS A 32 109.86 -19.95 19.41
CA LYS A 32 110.51 -18.88 18.63
C LYS A 32 111.03 -19.19 17.21
N SER A 33 110.41 -18.44 16.30
CA SER A 33 110.99 -17.68 15.20
C SER A 33 111.11 -18.34 13.83
N GLY A 34 110.05 -18.15 13.04
CA GLY A 34 110.15 -17.80 11.63
C GLY A 34 109.10 -16.72 11.33
N ILE A 35 109.51 -15.46 11.25
CA ILE A 35 108.65 -14.28 11.00
C ILE A 35 108.05 -14.23 9.58
N LEU A 36 108.20 -15.30 8.80
CA LEU A 36 107.91 -15.32 7.36
C LEU A 36 106.68 -16.16 6.97
N ASP A 37 106.13 -16.99 7.87
CA ASP A 37 104.96 -17.85 7.56
C ASP A 37 103.60 -17.22 7.96
N PHE A 38 103.60 -16.01 8.52
CA PHE A 38 102.38 -15.27 8.88
C PHE A 38 102.13 -14.03 8.03
N MET A 39 102.89 -13.84 6.95
CA MET A 39 102.48 -12.89 5.93
C MET A 39 101.39 -13.54 5.11
N ASN A 40 100.15 -13.14 5.35
CA ASN A 40 99.09 -13.28 4.37
C ASN A 40 99.62 -12.58 3.08
N ILE A 41 100.15 -13.36 2.13
CA ILE A 41 100.80 -12.88 0.90
C ILE A 41 99.84 -12.01 0.07
N SER A 42 98.54 -12.07 0.36
CA SER A 42 97.52 -11.15 -0.15
C SER A 42 97.78 -9.67 0.18
N ASN A 43 98.46 -9.35 1.29
CA ASN A 43 98.76 -7.97 1.70
C ASN A 43 100.20 -7.52 1.38
N PHE A 44 101.10 -8.41 0.99
CA PHE A 44 102.51 -8.05 0.73
C PHE A 44 102.75 -7.60 -0.72
N VAL A 45 101.82 -7.86 -1.63
CA VAL A 45 101.88 -7.34 -3.01
C VAL A 45 101.38 -5.88 -3.07
N SER A 46 100.54 -5.40 -2.15
CA SER A 46 100.00 -4.03 -2.19
C SER A 46 100.95 -2.97 -1.61
N TYR A 47 101.78 -3.30 -0.61
CA TYR A 47 102.73 -2.34 -0.03
C TYR A 47 103.99 -2.11 -0.87
N LEU A 48 104.35 -3.03 -1.77
CA LEU A 48 105.57 -2.94 -2.60
C LEU A 48 105.31 -2.54 -4.06
N THR A 49 104.03 -2.42 -4.49
CA THR A 49 103.68 -2.02 -5.86
C THR A 49 103.01 -0.65 -5.99
N GLY A 50 102.60 -0.01 -4.88
CA GLY A 50 102.03 1.35 -4.92
C GLY A 50 100.82 1.50 -5.85
N THR A 51 100.08 0.42 -6.10
CA THR A 51 98.95 0.45 -7.03
C THR A 51 97.73 0.96 -6.28
N ALA A 52 97.49 2.26 -6.41
CA ALA A 52 96.25 2.89 -6.01
C ALA A 52 95.06 2.24 -6.77
N PHE A 53 93.85 2.24 -6.18
CA PHE A 53 92.66 1.56 -6.70
C PHE A 53 91.62 2.57 -7.22
N PRO A 54 90.81 2.23 -8.25
CA PRO A 54 89.69 3.07 -8.66
C PRO A 54 88.60 3.04 -7.59
N LEU A 55 87.99 4.20 -7.33
CA LEU A 55 86.78 4.32 -6.52
C LEU A 55 85.57 4.39 -7.46
N ASN A 56 84.62 3.49 -7.24
CA ASN A 56 83.41 3.40 -8.04
C ASN A 56 82.20 3.90 -7.25
N VAL A 57 81.19 4.39 -7.96
CA VAL A 57 79.87 4.69 -7.42
C VAL A 57 78.84 3.91 -8.22
N GLN A 58 78.08 3.07 -7.54
CA GLN A 58 76.94 2.34 -8.08
C GLN A 58 75.65 3.02 -7.61
N VAL A 59 74.83 3.48 -8.56
CA VAL A 59 73.52 4.06 -8.31
C VAL A 59 72.43 3.07 -8.73
N ASN A 60 71.60 2.68 -7.77
CA ASN A 60 70.43 1.83 -7.98
C ASN A 60 69.15 2.66 -7.84
N GLY A 61 68.13 2.35 -8.64
CA GLY A 61 66.79 2.91 -8.47
C GLY A 61 66.60 4.37 -8.92
N LEU A 62 67.61 5.01 -9.53
CA LEU A 62 67.46 6.32 -10.17
C LEU A 62 66.68 6.14 -11.48
N THR A 63 65.47 6.69 -11.55
CA THR A 63 64.60 6.62 -12.74
C THR A 63 64.24 8.03 -13.23
N ASN A 64 63.52 8.14 -14.36
CA ASN A 64 62.89 9.39 -14.84
C ASN A 64 63.82 10.57 -15.21
N SER A 65 65.02 10.32 -15.75
CA SER A 65 65.93 11.34 -16.31
C SER A 65 66.43 12.41 -15.32
N GLY A 66 66.27 12.18 -14.02
CA GLY A 66 66.76 13.08 -12.98
C GLY A 66 68.29 13.14 -12.93
N VAL A 67 68.83 14.30 -12.60
CA VAL A 67 70.28 14.49 -12.43
C VAL A 67 70.64 14.33 -10.95
N LEU A 68 71.33 13.24 -10.62
CA LEU A 68 71.96 13.03 -9.32
C LEU A 68 73.44 13.44 -9.42
N VAL A 69 73.87 14.36 -8.55
CA VAL A 69 75.28 14.78 -8.46
C VAL A 69 75.85 14.36 -7.11
N VAL A 70 76.93 13.61 -7.15
CA VAL A 70 77.66 13.13 -5.97
C VAL A 70 79.09 13.63 -6.01
N GLU A 71 79.65 13.91 -4.83
CA GLU A 71 81.00 14.48 -4.70
C GLU A 71 81.86 13.67 -3.75
N LEU A 72 83.11 13.42 -4.16
CA LEU A 72 84.10 12.79 -3.32
C LEU A 72 84.77 13.84 -2.42
N GLY A 73 84.58 13.73 -1.10
CA GLY A 73 84.98 14.76 -0.14
C GLY A 73 86.49 15.04 -0.07
N SER A 74 87.35 14.11 -0.50
CA SER A 74 88.80 14.30 -0.49
C SER A 74 89.35 15.12 -1.67
N THR A 75 88.62 15.18 -2.79
CA THR A 75 89.09 15.81 -4.04
C THR A 75 88.15 16.88 -4.57
N GLY A 76 86.88 16.89 -4.12
CA GLY A 76 85.82 17.71 -4.72
C GLY A 76 85.41 17.25 -6.11
N GLU A 77 85.87 16.07 -6.55
CA GLU A 77 85.50 15.49 -7.85
C GLU A 77 84.03 15.07 -7.83
N GLN A 78 83.28 15.41 -8.88
CA GLN A 78 81.86 15.14 -8.98
C GLN A 78 81.55 14.12 -10.07
N LEU A 79 80.66 13.17 -9.76
CA LEU A 79 80.06 12.29 -10.75
C LEU A 79 78.58 12.66 -10.91
N THR A 80 78.12 12.63 -12.16
CA THR A 80 76.75 12.97 -12.52
C THR A 80 76.05 11.76 -13.12
N PHE A 81 74.93 11.35 -12.52
CA PHE A 81 74.12 10.24 -12.99
C PHE A 81 72.79 10.76 -13.52
N SER A 82 72.43 10.38 -14.75
CA SER A 82 71.11 10.63 -15.36
C SER A 82 70.21 9.39 -15.40
N ALA A 83 70.74 8.24 -14.98
CA ALA A 83 70.06 6.96 -14.86
C ALA A 83 70.83 6.07 -13.87
N ALA A 84 70.18 5.00 -13.38
CA ALA A 84 70.87 3.96 -12.60
C ALA A 84 72.03 3.35 -13.40
N GLY A 85 73.15 3.12 -12.74
CA GLY A 85 74.39 2.71 -13.38
C GLY A 85 75.58 2.70 -12.44
N THR A 86 76.76 2.49 -12.99
CA THR A 86 78.02 2.59 -12.24
C THR A 86 78.96 3.51 -12.99
N ASP A 87 79.64 4.39 -12.25
CA ASP A 87 80.68 5.25 -12.79
C ASP A 87 81.85 5.32 -11.80
N SER A 88 83.00 5.81 -12.25
CA SER A 88 84.25 5.79 -11.49
C SER A 88 84.91 7.16 -11.48
N PHE A 89 85.52 7.52 -10.36
CA PHE A 89 86.37 8.71 -10.28
C PHE A 89 87.66 8.49 -11.11
N ALA A 90 88.18 9.54 -11.73
CA ALA A 90 89.32 9.45 -12.66
C ALA A 90 90.66 9.16 -11.97
N GLY A 91 90.74 9.44 -10.66
CA GLY A 91 91.92 9.17 -9.84
C GLY A 91 92.03 7.72 -9.35
N TYR A 92 93.23 7.36 -8.92
CA TYR A 92 93.46 6.16 -8.13
C TYR A 92 93.75 6.56 -6.69
N TYR A 93 93.21 5.78 -5.75
CA TYR A 93 93.16 6.12 -4.33
C TYR A 93 93.88 5.07 -3.48
N ASP A 94 94.54 5.52 -2.40
CA ASP A 94 95.36 4.67 -1.56
C ASP A 94 94.49 3.74 -0.69
N PRO A 95 94.83 2.44 -0.59
CA PRO A 95 94.10 1.52 0.27
C PRO A 95 94.30 1.84 1.75
N ASN A 96 93.32 1.47 2.58
CA ASN A 96 93.23 1.70 4.03
C ASN A 96 93.01 3.16 4.46
N ILE A 97 92.59 4.02 3.53
CA ILE A 97 92.05 5.36 3.81
C ILE A 97 90.51 5.31 3.77
N ILE A 98 89.86 6.06 4.66
CA ILE A 98 88.40 6.27 4.63
C ILE A 98 88.10 7.44 3.71
N TYR A 99 87.36 7.16 2.64
CA TYR A 99 86.84 8.17 1.73
C TYR A 99 85.37 8.47 2.05
N THR A 100 84.97 9.71 1.87
CA THR A 100 83.60 10.16 2.13
C THR A 100 82.92 10.61 0.84
N LEU A 101 81.66 10.21 0.68
CA LEU A 101 80.83 10.63 -0.44
C LEU A 101 79.65 11.45 0.08
N SER A 102 79.35 12.56 -0.59
CA SER A 102 78.18 13.40 -0.32
C SER A 102 77.30 13.50 -1.56
N ILE A 103 75.98 13.58 -1.36
CA ILE A 103 75.03 13.95 -2.43
C ILE A 103 74.94 15.48 -2.42
N ILE A 104 75.37 16.11 -3.50
CA ILE A 104 75.33 17.57 -3.65
C ILE A 104 74.00 18.02 -4.28
N THR A 105 73.41 17.18 -5.13
CA THR A 105 72.12 17.47 -5.76
C THR A 105 71.29 16.20 -5.85
N GLN A 106 70.13 16.21 -5.18
CA GLN A 106 69.12 15.16 -5.33
C GLN A 106 68.45 15.28 -6.71
N PRO A 107 68.00 14.16 -7.31
CA PRO A 107 67.32 14.19 -8.59
C PRO A 107 66.00 14.97 -8.50
N ALA A 108 65.89 16.04 -9.30
CA ALA A 108 64.66 16.80 -9.47
C ALA A 108 63.76 16.12 -10.53
N THR A 109 63.05 15.06 -10.12
CA THR A 109 62.14 14.28 -10.97
C THR A 109 60.67 14.48 -10.57
N LEU A 110 59.75 14.04 -11.45
CA LEU A 110 58.33 13.91 -11.15
C LEU A 110 57.90 12.46 -11.45
N PRO A 111 57.64 11.60 -10.44
CA PRO A 111 57.62 11.86 -9.00
C PRO A 111 58.98 12.25 -8.42
N THR A 112 59.00 12.96 -7.27
CA THR A 112 60.27 13.29 -6.60
C THR A 112 60.96 12.04 -6.08
N GLN A 113 62.29 12.00 -6.16
CA GLN A 113 63.10 10.89 -5.71
C GLN A 113 64.09 11.33 -4.64
N THR A 114 64.25 10.47 -3.62
CA THR A 114 65.27 10.64 -2.59
C THR A 114 66.33 9.57 -2.75
N CYS A 115 67.57 9.98 -3.02
CA CYS A 115 68.73 9.10 -3.04
C CYS A 115 69.45 9.13 -1.68
N ILE A 116 69.88 7.97 -1.21
CA ILE A 116 70.63 7.81 0.04
C ILE A 116 71.89 6.98 -0.26
N ILE A 117 73.03 7.46 0.23
CA ILE A 117 74.28 6.71 0.17
C ILE A 117 74.26 5.66 1.28
N SER A 118 74.37 4.38 0.91
CA SER A 118 74.29 3.25 1.85
C SER A 118 75.54 3.14 2.72
N ASN A 119 76.68 3.53 2.17
CA ASN A 119 78.00 3.48 2.80
C ASN A 119 78.72 4.83 2.62
N PRO A 120 78.25 5.93 3.27
CA PRO A 120 78.78 7.28 3.04
C PRO A 120 80.25 7.46 3.45
N ASN A 121 80.77 6.56 4.29
CA ASN A 121 82.19 6.46 4.64
C ASN A 121 82.69 5.08 4.18
N LEU A 122 83.50 5.04 3.12
CA LEU A 122 84.03 3.82 2.54
C LEU A 122 85.49 3.64 2.95
N ASN A 123 85.81 2.57 3.68
CA ASN A 123 87.19 2.15 3.90
C ASN A 123 87.69 1.36 2.69
N LEU A 124 88.59 1.97 1.91
CA LEU A 124 89.06 1.40 0.65
C LEU A 124 89.95 0.18 0.91
N THR A 125 89.50 -1.00 0.48
CA THR A 125 90.25 -2.26 0.58
C THR A 125 90.12 -3.03 -0.72
N PHE A 126 90.94 -4.07 -0.91
CA PHE A 126 90.92 -4.88 -2.15
C PHE A 126 89.53 -5.50 -2.44
N SER A 127 88.72 -5.75 -1.41
CA SER A 127 87.38 -6.32 -1.53
C SER A 127 86.25 -5.29 -1.54
N ASN A 128 86.55 -4.00 -1.32
CA ASN A 128 85.53 -2.97 -1.17
C ASN A 128 85.99 -1.64 -1.78
N THR A 129 85.56 -1.39 -3.01
CA THR A 129 85.97 -0.24 -3.84
C THR A 129 84.79 0.62 -4.32
N THR A 130 83.55 0.31 -3.88
CA THR A 130 82.33 0.88 -4.45
C THR A 130 81.45 1.53 -3.39
N PHE A 131 81.09 2.80 -3.62
CA PHE A 131 79.95 3.44 -2.95
C PHE A 131 78.64 2.97 -3.58
N VAL A 132 77.63 2.69 -2.76
CA VAL A 132 76.31 2.25 -3.22
C VAL A 132 75.29 3.30 -2.83
N ILE A 133 74.60 3.85 -3.82
CA ILE A 133 73.51 4.80 -3.67
C ILE A 133 72.22 4.13 -4.07
N ASN A 134 71.20 4.24 -3.21
CA ASN A 134 69.86 3.75 -3.52
C ASN A 134 68.90 4.93 -3.59
N CYS A 135 68.21 5.07 -4.71
CA CYS A 135 67.17 6.05 -4.93
C CYS A 135 65.80 5.39 -4.90
N ALA A 136 64.82 6.08 -4.32
CA ALA A 136 63.43 5.65 -4.30
C ALA A 136 62.50 6.85 -4.56
N GLU A 137 61.37 6.59 -5.21
CA GLU A 137 60.29 7.57 -5.38
C GLU A 137 59.59 7.81 -4.03
N ASN A 138 59.26 9.08 -3.77
CA ASN A 138 58.46 9.46 -2.62
C ASN A 138 56.97 9.27 -2.94
N TRP A 139 56.27 8.54 -2.08
CA TRP A 139 54.84 8.29 -2.18
C TRP A 139 54.11 8.85 -0.96
N TYR A 140 52.98 9.51 -1.20
CA TYR A 140 52.09 10.02 -0.17
C TYR A 140 50.67 9.50 -0.40
N LYS A 141 49.82 9.61 0.61
CA LYS A 141 48.46 9.08 0.54
C LYS A 141 47.44 10.16 0.21
N ALA A 142 46.56 9.87 -0.74
CA ALA A 142 45.25 10.49 -0.81
C ALA A 142 44.27 9.69 0.04
N ASN A 143 44.05 10.13 1.28
CA ASN A 143 43.17 9.48 2.25
C ASN A 143 41.74 9.98 2.06
N VAL A 144 40.84 9.12 1.64
CA VAL A 144 39.40 9.41 1.45
C VAL A 144 38.62 8.82 2.63
N SER A 145 38.12 9.67 3.51
CA SER A 145 37.23 9.27 4.60
C SER A 145 35.79 9.20 4.10
N VAL A 146 35.16 8.02 4.24
CA VAL A 146 33.81 7.73 3.79
C VAL A 146 32.87 7.62 5.00
N THR A 147 31.78 8.40 4.98
CA THR A 147 30.74 8.38 6.01
C THR A 147 29.35 8.18 5.40
N GLY A 148 28.36 7.84 6.24
CA GLY A 148 26.96 7.75 5.84
C GLY A 148 26.58 6.51 5.02
N ILE A 149 27.44 5.48 4.95
CA ILE A 149 27.05 4.15 4.45
C ILE A 149 26.27 3.41 5.54
N ASP A 150 25.14 2.81 5.17
CA ASP A 150 24.27 2.06 6.06
C ASP A 150 24.99 0.79 6.55
N SER A 151 24.88 0.46 7.83
CA SER A 151 25.60 -0.69 8.40
C SER A 151 25.10 -2.05 7.90
N THR A 152 23.92 -2.12 7.30
CA THR A 152 23.34 -3.32 6.70
C THR A 152 23.64 -3.46 5.21
N ASN A 153 24.38 -2.50 4.64
CA ASN A 153 24.75 -2.52 3.23
C ASN A 153 25.61 -3.73 2.84
N THR A 154 25.32 -4.28 1.67
CA THR A 154 26.03 -5.45 1.10
C THR A 154 26.70 -5.16 -0.25
N THR A 155 26.56 -3.94 -0.77
CA THR A 155 27.09 -3.49 -2.06
C THR A 155 28.22 -2.48 -1.90
N ASN A 156 29.20 -2.49 -2.78
CA ASN A 156 30.37 -1.62 -2.62
C ASN A 156 30.14 -0.23 -3.23
N LEU A 157 30.64 0.80 -2.54
CA LEU A 157 30.97 2.10 -3.12
C LEU A 157 32.28 1.96 -3.91
N GLU A 158 32.28 2.43 -5.15
CA GLU A 158 33.48 2.58 -5.98
C GLU A 158 34.03 4.00 -5.89
N ILE A 159 35.33 4.11 -5.64
CA ILE A 159 36.08 5.36 -5.55
C ILE A 159 37.23 5.26 -6.54
N TYR A 160 37.30 6.22 -7.46
CA TYR A 160 38.36 6.31 -8.45
C TYR A 160 39.30 7.46 -8.11
N ASN A 161 40.60 7.23 -8.30
CA ASN A 161 41.59 8.30 -8.41
C ASN A 161 42.02 8.44 -9.88
N ASN A 162 41.94 9.66 -10.42
CA ASN A 162 42.26 10.00 -11.82
C ASN A 162 41.53 9.13 -12.86
N GLY A 163 40.33 8.62 -12.52
CA GLY A 163 39.50 7.80 -13.40
C GLY A 163 39.99 6.38 -13.69
N THR A 164 41.16 5.96 -13.17
CA THR A 164 41.75 4.64 -13.50
C THR A 164 42.09 3.78 -12.29
N ASP A 165 42.48 4.37 -11.16
CA ASP A 165 42.79 3.60 -9.96
C ASP A 165 41.53 3.44 -9.11
N LEU A 166 40.99 2.22 -9.04
CA LEU A 166 39.74 1.90 -8.36
C LEU A 166 40.00 1.29 -6.99
N LYS A 167 39.34 1.83 -5.97
CA LYS A 167 39.16 1.19 -4.66
C LYS A 167 37.68 1.06 -4.35
N THR A 168 37.34 0.05 -3.55
CA THR A 168 35.96 -0.23 -3.17
C THR A 168 35.83 -0.37 -1.66
N THR A 169 34.70 0.08 -1.10
CA THR A 169 34.34 -0.15 0.31
C THR A 169 32.83 -0.39 0.46
N SER A 170 32.42 -1.29 1.35
CA SER A 170 31.01 -1.49 1.71
C SER A 170 30.61 -0.81 3.01
N ALA A 171 31.54 -0.14 3.69
CA ALA A 171 31.33 0.42 5.03
C ALA A 171 32.02 1.79 5.19
N ASN A 172 31.64 2.48 6.26
CA ASN A 172 32.31 3.70 6.70
C ASN A 172 33.77 3.42 7.08
N GLY A 173 34.68 4.35 6.80
CA GLY A 173 36.10 4.20 7.06
C GLY A 173 36.98 5.03 6.14
N THR A 174 38.28 4.80 6.18
CA THR A 174 39.24 5.49 5.31
C THR A 174 39.73 4.56 4.20
N VAL A 175 39.66 5.04 2.97
CA VAL A 175 40.23 4.40 1.78
C VAL A 175 41.42 5.24 1.32
N SER A 176 42.60 4.63 1.13
CA SER A 176 43.81 5.36 0.74
C SER A 176 44.26 4.96 -0.67
N PHE A 177 44.68 5.95 -1.46
CA PHE A 177 45.40 5.78 -2.72
C PHE A 177 46.85 6.24 -2.54
N ASP A 178 47.81 5.46 -3.01
CA ASP A 178 49.21 5.86 -3.02
C ASP A 178 49.46 6.71 -4.28
N VAL A 179 49.92 7.94 -4.10
CA VAL A 179 50.17 8.90 -5.18
C VAL A 179 51.60 9.42 -5.05
N GLY A 180 52.37 9.37 -6.15
CA GLY A 180 53.74 9.87 -6.19
C GLY A 180 53.80 11.38 -5.95
N ASP A 181 54.85 11.85 -5.28
CA ASP A 181 55.03 13.27 -4.99
C ASP A 181 55.08 14.13 -6.26
N GLY A 182 54.32 15.23 -6.29
CA GLY A 182 54.17 16.09 -7.44
C GLY A 182 53.24 15.55 -8.56
N LEU A 183 52.64 14.37 -8.40
CA LEU A 183 51.58 13.88 -9.29
C LEU A 183 50.20 14.39 -8.86
N ALA A 184 49.28 14.46 -9.83
CA ALA A 184 47.90 14.86 -9.60
C ALA A 184 47.06 13.74 -8.96
N TYR A 185 46.07 14.13 -8.18
CA TYR A 185 44.97 13.27 -7.73
C TYR A 185 43.64 13.92 -8.15
N ASP A 186 42.64 13.08 -8.42
CA ASP A 186 41.26 13.50 -8.71
C ASP A 186 40.31 12.41 -8.25
N ILE A 187 39.61 12.66 -7.14
CA ILE A 187 38.73 11.68 -6.53
C ILE A 187 37.33 11.80 -7.11
N THR A 188 36.87 10.72 -7.75
CA THR A 188 35.52 10.61 -8.30
C THR A 188 34.80 9.36 -7.79
N ILE A 189 33.48 9.40 -7.77
CA ILE A 189 32.63 8.30 -7.32
C ILE A 189 32.10 7.53 -8.53
N GLY A 190 32.17 6.20 -8.46
CA GLY A 190 31.59 5.28 -9.44
C GLY A 190 30.23 4.77 -9.02
N THR A 191 30.08 3.44 -8.96
CA THR A 191 28.87 2.82 -8.40
C THR A 191 28.71 3.15 -6.92
N VAL A 192 27.48 3.45 -6.52
CA VAL A 192 27.10 3.71 -5.13
C VAL A 192 26.37 2.50 -4.53
N PRO A 193 26.36 2.35 -3.20
CA PRO A 193 25.60 1.29 -2.54
C PRO A 193 24.09 1.33 -2.87
N THR A 194 23.49 0.16 -3.13
CA THR A 194 22.07 0.03 -3.50
C THR A 194 21.24 -0.87 -2.59
N VAL A 195 21.84 -1.49 -1.58
CA VAL A 195 21.16 -2.38 -0.63
C VAL A 195 21.40 -1.84 0.79
N PRO A 196 20.38 -1.72 1.66
CA PRO A 196 18.96 -2.07 1.44
C PRO A 196 18.20 -1.08 0.55
N SER A 197 18.77 0.10 0.28
CA SER A 197 18.22 1.09 -0.65
C SER A 197 19.35 1.90 -1.31
N THR A 198 19.04 2.64 -2.37
CA THR A 198 20.03 3.43 -3.12
C THR A 198 20.55 4.61 -2.31
N HIS A 199 21.84 4.62 -2.06
CA HIS A 199 22.55 5.75 -1.50
C HIS A 199 22.80 6.83 -2.54
N ILE A 200 22.85 8.08 -2.08
CA ILE A 200 23.36 9.23 -2.80
C ILE A 200 24.66 9.64 -2.10
N CYS A 201 25.78 9.56 -2.83
CA CYS A 201 27.09 9.91 -2.33
C CYS A 201 27.63 11.17 -3.03
N GLN A 202 28.45 11.93 -2.32
CA GLN A 202 29.17 13.09 -2.86
C GLN A 202 30.55 13.22 -2.24
N VAL A 203 31.50 13.74 -3.03
CA VAL A 203 32.78 14.23 -2.51
C VAL A 203 32.52 15.61 -1.89
N VAL A 204 32.75 15.72 -0.59
CA VAL A 204 32.42 16.92 0.21
C VAL A 204 33.59 17.90 0.24
N THR A 205 34.81 17.39 0.12
CA THR A 205 36.02 18.21 0.08
C THR A 205 36.12 18.96 -1.25
N SER A 206 36.34 20.27 -1.20
CA SER A 206 36.56 21.11 -2.37
C SER A 206 37.90 21.84 -2.27
N PRO A 207 38.81 21.70 -3.25
CA PRO A 207 38.68 20.89 -4.46
C PRO A 207 38.81 19.38 -4.20
N ALA A 208 38.15 18.56 -5.02
CA ALA A 208 38.26 17.10 -5.01
C ALA A 208 39.51 16.58 -5.77
N ASN A 209 40.26 17.50 -6.37
CA ASN A 209 41.48 17.26 -7.12
C ASN A 209 42.59 18.20 -6.66
N GLY A 210 43.83 17.85 -7.01
CA GLY A 210 45.01 18.63 -6.68
C GLY A 210 46.28 17.91 -7.05
N THR A 211 47.40 18.34 -6.46
CA THR A 211 48.72 17.74 -6.64
C THR A 211 49.30 17.44 -5.27
N ILE A 212 49.92 16.26 -5.10
CA ILE A 212 50.66 15.94 -3.88
C ILE A 212 51.90 16.84 -3.79
N SER A 213 52.14 17.43 -2.63
CA SER A 213 53.28 18.33 -2.39
C SER A 213 53.92 18.02 -1.04
N GLY A 214 54.59 16.87 -0.96
CA GLY A 214 55.40 16.49 0.21
C GLY A 214 54.62 16.04 1.45
N ALA A 215 53.31 15.83 1.36
CA ALA A 215 52.47 15.37 2.48
C ALA A 215 51.18 14.66 2.00
N ASP A 216 50.60 13.84 2.89
CA ASP A 216 49.30 13.21 2.68
C ASP A 216 48.17 14.25 2.56
N VAL A 217 47.19 13.97 1.71
CA VAL A 217 45.97 14.76 1.57
C VAL A 217 44.76 14.01 2.14
N ASN A 218 43.86 14.72 2.81
CA ASN A 218 42.65 14.15 3.40
C ASN A 218 41.41 14.69 2.67
N LEU A 219 40.64 13.79 2.07
CA LEU A 219 39.39 14.04 1.40
C LEU A 219 38.24 13.35 2.13
N GLN A 220 37.02 13.81 1.89
CA GLN A 220 35.81 13.27 2.51
C GLN A 220 34.74 12.98 1.46
N ILE A 221 34.12 11.81 1.58
CA ILE A 221 32.92 11.41 0.86
C ILE A 221 31.83 11.18 1.89
N SER A 222 30.65 11.76 1.67
CA SER A 222 29.46 11.48 2.46
C SER A 222 28.43 10.79 1.58
N CYS A 223 27.86 9.70 2.09
CA CYS A 223 26.79 8.91 1.50
C CYS A 223 25.48 9.02 2.31
N LEU A 224 25.37 10.02 3.19
CA LEU A 224 24.20 10.20 4.04
C LEU A 224 22.94 10.37 3.19
N SER A 225 22.02 9.42 3.32
CA SER A 225 20.83 9.34 2.48
C SER A 225 19.61 8.95 3.30
N LEU A 226 18.42 9.43 2.91
CA LEU A 226 17.16 8.93 3.43
C LEU A 226 16.93 7.50 2.92
N MET A 227 16.77 6.54 3.84
CA MET A 227 16.62 5.12 3.51
C MET A 227 15.16 4.66 3.61
N LYS A 228 14.44 5.14 4.63
CA LYS A 228 13.07 4.69 4.91
C LYS A 228 12.24 5.78 5.58
N THR A 229 10.93 5.75 5.35
CA THR A 229 9.94 6.56 6.07
C THR A 229 8.90 5.68 6.79
N SER A 230 8.05 6.22 7.67
CA SER A 230 6.97 5.41 8.29
C SER A 230 5.88 4.96 7.30
N VAL A 231 5.96 5.37 6.04
CA VAL A 231 5.12 4.86 4.95
C VAL A 231 6.03 4.35 3.84
N PRO A 232 5.60 3.36 3.04
CA PRO A 232 6.45 2.72 2.05
C PRO A 232 6.63 3.55 0.78
N ALA A 233 5.69 4.44 0.45
CA ALA A 233 5.73 5.26 -0.75
C ALA A 233 4.96 6.58 -0.58
N ALA A 234 5.22 7.54 -1.46
CA ALA A 234 4.43 8.75 -1.55
C ALA A 234 2.97 8.44 -1.96
N GLY A 235 2.01 9.17 -1.37
CA GLY A 235 0.58 8.96 -1.57
C GLY A 235 -0.05 7.87 -0.69
N SER A 236 0.75 7.16 0.11
CA SER A 236 0.28 6.14 1.06
C SER A 236 -0.60 6.75 2.16
N PHE A 237 -1.43 5.93 2.79
CA PHE A 237 -2.20 6.33 3.96
C PHE A 237 -1.31 6.51 5.19
N PHE A 238 -1.61 7.54 5.99
CA PHE A 238 -0.87 7.81 7.22
C PHE A 238 -1.81 8.13 8.38
N PRO A 239 -1.71 7.44 9.54
CA PRO A 239 -2.58 7.70 10.69
C PRO A 239 -2.24 9.04 11.37
N ALA A 240 -3.25 9.86 11.63
CA ALA A 240 -3.09 11.09 12.41
C ALA A 240 -2.64 10.81 13.86
N THR A 241 -2.74 9.58 14.37
CA THR A 241 -2.32 9.22 15.73
C THR A 241 -0.84 8.86 15.86
N LYS A 242 -0.04 8.90 14.77
CA LYS A 242 1.38 8.51 14.78
C LYS A 242 2.31 9.63 14.35
N ALA A 243 3.57 9.51 14.76
CA ALA A 243 4.65 10.38 14.30
C ALA A 243 5.19 9.90 12.95
N MET A 244 5.63 10.85 12.11
CA MET A 244 6.30 10.55 10.86
C MET A 244 7.81 10.43 11.11
N ASN A 245 8.38 9.27 10.85
CA ASN A 245 9.80 8.99 11.02
C ASN A 245 10.48 8.97 9.65
N PHE A 246 11.65 9.60 9.58
CA PHE A 246 12.56 9.57 8.45
C PHE A 246 13.86 8.94 8.94
N THR A 247 14.17 7.73 8.47
CA THR A 247 15.35 6.97 8.86
C THR A 247 16.40 7.08 7.76
N PHE A 248 17.56 7.59 8.14
CA PHE A 248 18.71 7.80 7.27
C PHE A 248 19.73 6.67 7.40
N SER A 249 20.68 6.62 6.48
CA SER A 249 21.77 5.63 6.49
C SER A 249 22.78 5.82 7.63
N GLY A 250 22.74 6.96 8.31
CA GLY A 250 23.60 7.30 9.43
C GLY A 250 22.99 8.34 10.36
N PRO A 251 23.66 8.71 11.46
CA PRO A 251 23.17 9.70 12.40
C PRO A 251 22.81 11.03 11.71
N VAL A 252 21.65 11.59 12.05
CA VAL A 252 21.12 12.80 11.40
C VAL A 252 20.73 13.85 12.43
N THR A 253 20.97 15.12 12.12
CA THR A 253 20.57 16.29 12.92
C THR A 253 20.25 17.48 12.00
N GLY A 254 19.75 18.58 12.56
CA GLY A 254 19.65 19.87 11.85
C GLY A 254 18.53 19.97 10.80
N CYS A 255 17.72 18.93 10.62
CA CYS A 255 16.50 19.01 9.82
C CYS A 255 15.59 20.14 10.29
N SER A 256 14.95 20.80 9.33
CA SER A 256 13.89 21.77 9.50
C SER A 256 12.66 21.31 8.72
N LEU A 257 11.48 21.38 9.36
CA LEU A 257 10.21 21.09 8.73
C LEU A 257 9.67 22.38 8.11
N ASP A 258 9.34 22.34 6.82
CA ASP A 258 8.64 23.43 6.17
C ASP A 258 7.27 23.66 6.85
N ALA A 259 6.98 24.93 7.13
CA ALA A 259 5.72 25.38 7.72
C ALA A 259 5.04 26.44 6.84
N THR A 260 5.37 26.48 5.55
CA THR A 260 4.76 27.42 4.62
C THR A 260 3.28 27.09 4.46
N ALA A 261 2.40 28.04 4.79
CA ALA A 261 0.96 27.88 4.67
C ALA A 261 0.53 27.72 3.20
N GLY A 262 -0.29 26.69 2.93
CA GLY A 262 -0.86 26.41 1.62
C GLY A 262 -1.56 25.05 1.59
N GLY A 263 -2.46 24.84 0.63
CA GLY A 263 -3.06 23.53 0.35
C GLY A 263 -4.21 23.56 -0.64
N PRO A 264 -4.65 22.38 -1.13
CA PRO A 264 -4.00 21.06 -1.01
C PRO A 264 -2.85 20.87 -2.05
N PRO A 265 -1.77 20.12 -1.73
CA PRO A 265 -1.51 19.41 -0.47
C PRO A 265 -1.11 20.35 0.67
N TYR A 266 -1.56 20.04 1.89
CA TYR A 266 -1.28 20.83 3.09
C TYR A 266 0.13 20.54 3.63
N SER A 267 0.88 21.57 4.02
CA SER A 267 2.21 21.37 4.60
C SER A 267 2.12 20.88 6.05
N ALA A 268 2.83 19.80 6.39
CA ALA A 268 2.79 19.19 7.73
C ALA A 268 3.20 20.17 8.84
N GLY A 269 4.09 21.14 8.58
CA GLY A 269 4.48 22.15 9.57
C GLY A 269 3.38 23.15 9.93
N THR A 270 2.27 23.17 9.20
CA THR A 270 1.10 24.03 9.49
C THR A 270 0.09 23.38 10.44
N ALA A 271 0.33 22.13 10.85
CA ALA A 271 -0.57 21.44 11.78
C ALA A 271 -0.60 22.13 13.15
N SER A 272 -1.72 21.95 13.86
CA SER A 272 -1.90 22.46 15.23
C SER A 272 -0.87 21.86 16.20
N GLY A 273 -0.49 22.63 17.22
CA GLY A 273 0.46 22.17 18.24
C GLY A 273 1.93 22.22 17.82
N SER A 274 2.25 23.03 16.81
CA SER A 274 3.61 23.36 16.33
C SER A 274 4.51 22.14 16.18
N PRO A 275 4.37 21.37 15.09
CA PRO A 275 5.15 20.16 14.86
C PRO A 275 6.65 20.40 14.94
N GLY A 276 7.31 19.56 15.73
CA GLY A 276 8.75 19.59 15.95
C GLY A 276 9.43 18.34 15.39
N ILE A 277 10.76 18.40 15.34
CA ILE A 277 11.62 17.28 14.95
C ILE A 277 12.45 16.86 16.16
N THR A 278 12.42 15.58 16.51
CA THR A 278 13.32 14.96 17.50
C THR A 278 14.17 13.89 16.84
N TYR A 279 15.35 13.60 17.40
CA TYR A 279 16.33 12.68 16.79
C TYR A 279 16.60 11.49 17.70
N ILE A 280 16.60 10.29 17.12
CA ILE A 280 17.00 9.04 17.79
C ILE A 280 17.92 8.28 16.83
N GLY A 281 19.23 8.31 17.09
CA GLY A 281 20.22 7.68 16.22
C GLY A 281 20.19 8.25 14.80
N ASN A 282 19.86 7.41 13.84
CA ASN A 282 19.72 7.76 12.41
C ASN A 282 18.29 8.19 12.01
N THR A 283 17.38 8.36 12.97
CA THR A 283 15.97 8.67 12.68
C THR A 283 15.59 10.08 13.14
N ALA A 284 15.04 10.86 12.21
CA ALA A 284 14.34 12.12 12.49
C ALA A 284 12.84 11.85 12.64
N ARG A 285 12.31 12.07 13.84
CA ARG A 285 10.91 11.91 14.20
C ARG A 285 10.20 13.26 14.14
N VAL A 286 9.21 13.38 13.27
CA VAL A 286 8.38 14.57 13.06
C VAL A 286 7.00 14.35 13.68
N ALA A 287 6.60 15.21 14.61
CA ALA A 287 5.27 15.14 15.24
C ALA A 287 4.84 16.48 15.87
N PRO A 288 3.53 16.75 16.00
CA PRO A 288 3.01 17.77 16.90
C PRO A 288 3.41 17.48 18.36
N THR A 289 3.34 18.51 19.21
CA THR A 289 3.60 18.39 20.66
C THR A 289 2.72 17.33 21.32
N THR A 290 1.46 17.23 20.89
CA THR A 290 0.52 16.17 21.27
C THR A 290 -0.10 15.58 20.02
N LEU A 291 -0.08 14.25 19.89
CA LEU A 291 -0.86 13.54 18.87
C LEU A 291 -2.34 13.48 19.32
N PRO A 292 -3.30 13.52 18.39
CA PRO A 292 -3.15 13.34 16.93
C PRO A 292 -2.81 14.62 16.14
N TRP A 293 -2.38 14.45 14.88
CA TRP A 293 -2.29 15.52 13.89
C TRP A 293 -3.65 16.17 13.66
N SER A 294 -3.69 17.51 13.63
CA SER A 294 -4.91 18.28 13.37
C SER A 294 -4.62 19.50 12.52
N PHE A 295 -5.50 19.78 11.55
CA PHE A 295 -5.41 20.90 10.62
C PHE A 295 -6.65 21.81 10.71
N GLY A 296 -7.22 21.94 11.91
CA GLY A 296 -8.47 22.69 12.14
C GLY A 296 -9.71 21.88 11.77
N ALA A 297 -10.77 22.54 11.30
CA ALA A 297 -12.07 21.93 10.99
C ALA A 297 -12.14 21.27 9.61
N LEU A 298 -11.02 20.70 9.13
CA LEU A 298 -10.96 20.00 7.84
C LEU A 298 -11.36 18.53 7.99
N THR A 299 -12.00 17.98 6.95
CA THR A 299 -12.45 16.57 6.91
C THR A 299 -11.39 15.66 6.32
N PHE A 300 -11.08 14.56 7.00
CA PHE A 300 -10.20 13.51 6.49
C PHE A 300 -10.86 12.67 5.39
N PRO A 301 -10.10 12.06 4.45
CA PRO A 301 -8.64 12.09 4.32
C PRO A 301 -8.08 13.43 3.84
N LEU A 302 -6.87 13.78 4.30
CA LEU A 302 -6.17 15.00 3.88
C LEU A 302 -4.89 14.65 3.11
N ASN A 303 -4.68 15.30 1.97
CA ASN A 303 -3.38 15.26 1.28
C ASN A 303 -2.40 16.16 2.03
N VAL A 304 -1.44 15.56 2.71
CA VAL A 304 -0.43 16.24 3.53
C VAL A 304 0.96 16.00 2.95
N VAL A 305 1.79 17.03 2.88
CA VAL A 305 3.18 16.92 2.44
C VAL A 305 4.14 17.23 3.59
N PHE A 306 5.11 16.34 3.78
CA PHE A 306 6.26 16.54 4.65
C PHE A 306 7.42 17.03 3.80
N ILE A 307 7.92 18.23 4.08
CA ILE A 307 9.08 18.80 3.41
C ILE A 307 10.15 19.05 4.47
N LEU A 308 11.25 18.29 4.38
CA LEU A 308 12.40 18.44 5.25
C LEU A 308 13.58 19.05 4.49
N THR A 309 14.22 20.04 5.11
CA THR A 309 15.42 20.70 4.61
C THR A 309 16.51 20.72 5.68
N GLY A 310 17.77 20.92 5.29
CA GLY A 310 18.88 21.10 6.24
C GLY A 310 19.32 19.86 7.03
N CYS A 311 18.75 18.69 6.77
CA CYS A 311 19.17 17.44 7.39
C CYS A 311 20.64 17.14 7.07
N LYS A 312 21.45 16.88 8.09
CA LYS A 312 22.89 16.62 7.94
C LYS A 312 23.43 15.66 9.00
N ASP A 313 24.56 15.04 8.70
CA ASP A 313 25.44 14.45 9.71
C ASP A 313 26.50 15.49 10.15
N ALA A 314 27.59 15.03 10.75
CA ALA A 314 28.71 15.89 11.12
C ALA A 314 29.52 16.42 9.92
N VAL A 315 29.31 15.87 8.72
CA VAL A 315 30.13 16.09 7.52
C VAL A 315 29.37 16.86 6.44
N ALA A 316 28.19 16.39 6.04
CA ALA A 316 27.45 16.93 4.89
C ALA A 316 25.92 16.82 5.03
N LEU A 317 25.23 17.53 4.13
CA LEU A 317 23.78 17.44 3.99
C LEU A 317 23.38 16.08 3.41
N ALA A 318 22.27 15.53 3.92
CA ALA A 318 21.67 14.32 3.39
C ALA A 318 21.22 14.53 1.93
N ASN A 319 21.29 13.46 1.11
CA ASN A 319 20.88 13.46 -0.29
C ASN A 319 21.50 14.63 -1.10
N ASN A 320 22.75 14.98 -0.81
CA ASN A 320 23.47 16.11 -1.43
C ASN A 320 22.78 17.47 -1.27
N GLY A 321 22.01 17.64 -0.19
CA GLY A 321 21.24 18.86 0.06
C GLY A 321 19.92 18.96 -0.71
N ALA A 322 19.54 17.92 -1.44
CA ALA A 322 18.22 17.85 -2.07
C ALA A 322 17.11 17.89 -1.00
N THR A 323 16.03 18.60 -1.32
CA THR A 323 14.86 18.67 -0.45
C THR A 323 14.19 17.29 -0.36
N ILE A 324 13.94 16.84 0.87
CA ILE A 324 13.19 15.61 1.11
C ILE A 324 11.72 15.97 1.13
N SER A 325 10.94 15.44 0.19
CA SER A 325 9.50 15.67 0.10
C SER A 325 8.74 14.34 0.05
N LEU A 326 7.77 14.19 0.94
CA LEU A 326 6.90 13.01 1.01
C LEU A 326 5.44 13.46 1.13
N ASN A 327 4.63 13.09 0.16
CA ASN A 327 3.18 13.28 0.23
C ASN A 327 2.51 12.05 0.85
N VAL A 328 1.48 12.24 1.67
CA VAL A 328 0.66 11.17 2.26
C VAL A 328 -0.82 11.54 2.23
N LYS A 329 -1.67 10.51 2.27
CA LYS A 329 -3.10 10.64 2.55
C LYS A 329 -3.33 10.43 4.04
N MET A 330 -3.30 11.51 4.80
CA MET A 330 -3.50 11.43 6.24
C MET A 330 -4.95 11.02 6.56
N MET A 331 -5.12 10.10 7.49
CA MET A 331 -6.39 9.55 7.94
C MET A 331 -6.68 9.96 9.38
N GLU A 332 -7.96 10.11 9.69
CA GLU A 332 -8.42 10.27 11.07
C GLU A 332 -8.22 8.97 11.86
N GLY A 333 -7.66 9.08 13.06
CA GLY A 333 -7.51 7.96 13.96
C GLY A 333 -6.41 6.96 13.57
N ASP A 334 -6.62 5.69 13.90
CA ASP A 334 -5.66 4.61 13.70
C ASP A 334 -5.82 3.98 12.32
N VAL A 335 -4.71 3.49 11.76
CA VAL A 335 -4.64 2.87 10.43
C VAL A 335 -3.92 1.53 10.54
N PHE A 336 -4.53 0.49 9.96
CA PHE A 336 -3.95 -0.85 9.88
C PHE A 336 -4.03 -1.42 8.46
N PHE A 337 -3.11 -2.32 8.14
CA PHE A 337 -2.95 -2.93 6.83
C PHE A 337 -3.03 -4.45 6.92
N VAL A 338 -3.76 -5.05 5.98
CA VAL A 338 -3.95 -6.50 5.87
C VAL A 338 -3.57 -6.93 4.45
N SER A 339 -2.59 -7.82 4.33
CA SER A 339 -2.08 -8.35 3.06
C SER A 339 -2.30 -9.86 2.99
N ASP A 340 -2.93 -10.32 1.90
CA ASP A 340 -3.02 -11.75 1.63
C ASP A 340 -1.66 -12.27 1.18
N THR A 341 -0.91 -11.53 0.37
CA THR A 341 0.32 -12.08 -0.21
C THR A 341 1.49 -12.09 0.77
N SER A 342 1.64 -11.03 1.57
CA SER A 342 2.84 -10.75 2.37
C SER A 342 2.58 -10.69 3.87
N GLY A 343 1.31 -10.71 4.29
CA GLY A 343 0.92 -10.52 5.69
C GLY A 343 1.27 -11.69 6.61
N ASN A 344 1.44 -11.38 7.89
CA ASN A 344 1.58 -12.35 8.99
C ASN A 344 0.81 -11.84 10.22
N ASP A 345 0.00 -12.69 10.85
CA ASP A 345 -0.81 -12.30 12.02
C ASP A 345 0.01 -12.07 13.30
N SER A 346 1.32 -12.35 13.27
CA SER A 346 2.25 -11.95 14.34
C SER A 346 2.76 -10.51 14.20
N ASN A 347 2.45 -9.83 13.09
CA ASN A 347 2.88 -8.46 12.79
C ASN A 347 2.06 -7.41 13.57
N SER A 348 2.53 -6.17 13.59
CA SER A 348 1.79 -5.06 14.24
C SER A 348 0.67 -4.50 13.37
N CYS A 349 0.72 -4.75 12.06
CA CYS A 349 -0.26 -4.31 11.07
C CYS A 349 -0.30 -2.79 10.85
N THR A 350 0.69 -2.07 11.37
CA THR A 350 0.75 -0.60 11.32
C THR A 350 1.45 -0.03 10.09
N ASP A 351 2.09 -0.89 9.29
CA ASP A 351 2.77 -0.53 8.04
C ASP A 351 2.52 -1.62 6.99
N PRO A 352 2.42 -1.30 5.68
CA PRO A 352 2.23 -2.29 4.63
C PRO A 352 3.26 -3.43 4.61
N THR A 353 4.53 -3.16 4.95
CA THR A 353 5.60 -4.17 5.03
C THR A 353 5.53 -5.03 6.30
N ASP A 354 4.71 -4.62 7.27
CA ASP A 354 4.44 -5.31 8.53
C ASP A 354 2.93 -5.55 8.67
N SER A 355 2.28 -5.96 7.59
CA SER A 355 0.82 -6.11 7.51
C SER A 355 0.34 -7.42 8.16
N CYS A 356 -0.89 -7.41 8.66
CA CYS A 356 -1.61 -8.60 9.12
C CYS A 356 -1.91 -9.54 7.95
N LYS A 357 -2.07 -10.85 8.21
CA LYS A 357 -2.51 -11.82 7.20
C LYS A 357 -4.04 -11.88 7.11
N THR A 358 -4.72 -11.87 8.26
CA THR A 358 -6.17 -12.01 8.34
C THR A 358 -6.84 -10.68 8.66
N ILE A 359 -8.03 -10.47 8.08
CA ILE A 359 -8.84 -9.26 8.32
C ILE A 359 -9.25 -9.20 9.79
N GLN A 360 -9.54 -10.33 10.42
CA GLN A 360 -9.89 -10.41 11.84
C GLN A 360 -8.77 -9.84 12.72
N THR A 361 -7.53 -10.21 12.46
CA THR A 361 -6.39 -9.70 13.25
C THR A 361 -6.25 -8.19 13.08
N GLY A 362 -6.39 -7.66 11.85
CA GLY A 362 -6.35 -6.22 11.60
C GLY A 362 -7.47 -5.45 12.30
N VAL A 363 -8.71 -5.95 12.22
CA VAL A 363 -9.87 -5.37 12.90
C VAL A 363 -9.73 -5.44 14.42
N ASN A 364 -9.15 -6.51 14.96
CA ASN A 364 -8.94 -6.66 16.40
C ASN A 364 -7.88 -5.70 16.97
N GLN A 365 -7.10 -5.02 16.11
CA GLN A 365 -6.21 -3.92 16.55
C GLN A 365 -6.98 -2.63 16.85
N CYS A 366 -8.23 -2.50 16.37
CA CYS A 366 -9.01 -1.28 16.53
C CYS A 366 -9.39 -1.04 18.00
N SER A 367 -9.03 0.13 18.50
CA SER A 367 -9.44 0.59 19.84
C SER A 367 -10.85 1.18 19.83
N SER A 368 -11.43 1.38 21.02
CA SER A 368 -12.72 2.05 21.21
C SER A 368 -12.63 3.57 21.36
N THR A 369 -11.42 4.14 21.42
CA THR A 369 -11.19 5.56 21.73
C THR A 369 -11.12 6.46 20.50
N SER A 370 -10.80 5.89 19.34
CA SER A 370 -10.55 6.59 18.08
C SER A 370 -11.24 5.86 16.92
N VAL A 371 -11.49 6.58 15.84
CA VAL A 371 -11.82 5.96 14.55
C VAL A 371 -10.66 5.04 14.14
N CYS A 372 -11.00 3.86 13.64
CA CYS A 372 -10.03 2.90 13.13
C CYS A 372 -10.26 2.65 11.65
N SER A 373 -9.22 2.70 10.82
CA SER A 373 -9.27 2.35 9.40
C SER A 373 -8.43 1.11 9.14
N VAL A 374 -9.02 0.10 8.51
CA VAL A 374 -8.34 -1.15 8.15
C VAL A 374 -8.39 -1.28 6.63
N PHE A 375 -7.23 -1.14 6.00
CA PHE A 375 -7.05 -1.30 4.56
C PHE A 375 -6.66 -2.73 4.23
N VAL A 376 -7.30 -3.30 3.21
CA VAL A 376 -7.13 -4.71 2.83
C VAL A 376 -6.71 -4.81 1.37
N GLU A 377 -5.60 -5.50 1.13
CA GLU A 377 -5.09 -5.83 -0.21
C GLU A 377 -6.13 -6.65 -1.01
N GLY A 378 -6.08 -6.55 -2.34
CA GLY A 378 -6.75 -7.50 -3.23
C GLY A 378 -6.28 -8.92 -2.95
N GLY A 379 -7.21 -9.88 -2.89
CA GLY A 379 -6.90 -11.23 -2.45
C GLY A 379 -8.13 -12.03 -2.04
N ASN A 380 -7.95 -13.31 -1.69
CA ASN A 380 -9.03 -14.18 -1.24
C ASN A 380 -8.90 -14.48 0.26
N TYR A 381 -9.74 -13.84 1.06
CA TYR A 381 -9.77 -13.98 2.51
C TYR A 381 -10.82 -15.00 2.92
N ILE A 382 -10.36 -16.22 3.22
CA ILE A 382 -11.22 -17.34 3.58
C ILE A 382 -11.37 -17.40 5.11
N ILE A 383 -12.59 -17.21 5.59
CA ILE A 383 -12.95 -17.41 7.00
C ILE A 383 -13.09 -18.92 7.23
N SER A 384 -12.04 -19.52 7.77
CA SER A 384 -11.98 -20.95 8.11
C SER A 384 -11.29 -21.16 9.46
N GLY A 385 -11.62 -22.23 10.18
CA GLY A 385 -11.01 -22.52 11.49
C GLY A 385 -11.78 -21.99 12.70
N SER A 386 -11.17 -22.06 13.89
CA SER A 386 -11.76 -21.60 15.17
C SER A 386 -11.79 -20.08 15.33
N VAL A 387 -11.34 -19.34 14.31
CA VAL A 387 -11.30 -17.88 14.31
C VAL A 387 -12.73 -17.35 14.19
N SER A 388 -13.07 -16.38 15.04
CA SER A 388 -14.35 -15.67 14.98
C SER A 388 -14.57 -15.04 13.59
N PRO A 389 -15.83 -14.77 13.19
CA PRO A 389 -16.10 -13.93 12.02
C PRO A 389 -15.43 -12.56 12.18
N ILE A 390 -15.28 -11.83 11.08
CA ILE A 390 -14.87 -10.41 11.13
C ILE A 390 -15.95 -9.67 11.93
N SER A 391 -15.56 -9.11 13.08
CA SER A 391 -16.51 -8.55 14.05
C SER A 391 -16.25 -7.07 14.25
N LEU A 392 -17.18 -6.22 13.81
CA LEU A 392 -17.12 -4.77 13.97
C LEU A 392 -17.96 -4.36 15.18
N THR A 393 -17.31 -4.13 16.33
CA THR A 393 -17.99 -3.83 17.61
C THR A 393 -17.41 -2.62 18.34
N SER A 394 -16.41 -1.94 17.77
CA SER A 394 -15.77 -0.79 18.42
C SER A 394 -16.68 0.44 18.42
N SER A 395 -16.88 1.04 19.59
CA SER A 395 -17.56 2.34 19.74
C SER A 395 -16.83 3.52 19.09
N GLY A 396 -15.55 3.34 18.72
CA GLY A 396 -14.78 4.32 17.94
C GLY A 396 -15.15 4.33 16.46
N GLY A 397 -15.85 3.30 15.96
CA GLY A 397 -16.09 3.10 14.54
C GLY A 397 -14.92 2.42 13.84
N VAL A 398 -15.23 1.56 12.86
CA VAL A 398 -14.24 0.80 12.08
C VAL A 398 -14.55 0.98 10.61
N ARG A 399 -13.60 1.55 9.86
CA ARG A 399 -13.66 1.72 8.42
C ARG A 399 -12.86 0.59 7.78
N LEU A 400 -13.54 -0.47 7.38
CA LEU A 400 -12.97 -1.60 6.67
C LEU A 400 -13.07 -1.33 5.16
N VAL A 401 -11.92 -1.20 4.50
CA VAL A 401 -11.85 -0.79 3.07
C VAL A 401 -10.95 -1.74 2.30
N GLY A 402 -11.48 -2.34 1.24
CA GLY A 402 -10.79 -3.35 0.44
C GLY A 402 -10.42 -2.86 -0.96
N SER A 403 -9.86 -3.79 -1.71
CA SER A 403 -9.43 -3.69 -3.11
C SER A 403 -8.22 -2.81 -3.35
N PHE A 404 -7.22 -2.88 -2.47
CA PHE A 404 -5.94 -2.18 -2.64
C PHE A 404 -4.91 -3.02 -3.40
N ASP A 405 -4.01 -2.35 -4.10
CA ASP A 405 -2.79 -2.98 -4.61
C ASP A 405 -1.84 -3.37 -3.45
N PRO A 406 -0.82 -4.22 -3.69
CA PRO A 406 0.10 -4.68 -2.64
C PRO A 406 0.87 -3.55 -1.92
N THR A 407 0.95 -2.36 -2.54
CA THR A 407 1.61 -1.19 -1.92
C THR A 407 0.64 -0.25 -1.18
N PHE A 408 -0.67 -0.53 -1.21
CA PHE A 408 -1.74 0.29 -0.63
C PHE A 408 -1.74 1.75 -1.10
N SER A 409 -1.32 1.97 -2.35
CA SER A 409 -1.27 3.30 -2.97
C SER A 409 -2.50 3.58 -3.84
N ILE A 410 -3.07 2.53 -4.43
CA ILE A 410 -4.20 2.58 -5.36
C ILE A 410 -5.30 1.63 -4.89
N GLN A 411 -6.54 2.11 -4.90
CA GLN A 411 -7.73 1.29 -4.73
C GLN A 411 -8.35 1.04 -6.11
N ASP A 412 -8.46 -0.22 -6.51
CA ASP A 412 -9.10 -0.64 -7.76
C ASP A 412 -10.01 -1.85 -7.53
N LEU A 413 -11.32 -1.57 -7.50
CA LEU A 413 -12.40 -2.53 -7.31
C LEU A 413 -12.43 -3.65 -8.37
N THR A 414 -11.81 -3.41 -9.52
CA THR A 414 -11.80 -4.34 -10.67
C THR A 414 -10.45 -5.01 -10.87
N GLY A 415 -9.34 -4.25 -10.78
CA GLY A 415 -7.99 -4.74 -10.99
C GLY A 415 -7.42 -5.51 -9.80
N THR A 416 -7.80 -5.13 -8.57
CA THR A 416 -7.29 -5.75 -7.33
C THR A 416 -8.44 -6.11 -6.39
N PRO A 417 -9.41 -6.96 -6.80
CA PRO A 417 -10.61 -7.20 -6.00
C PRO A 417 -10.28 -7.95 -4.69
N THR A 418 -10.84 -7.48 -3.58
CA THR A 418 -10.82 -8.23 -2.31
C THR A 418 -12.06 -9.09 -2.16
N ARG A 419 -11.87 -10.40 -2.00
CA ARG A 419 -12.95 -11.39 -1.84
C ARG A 419 -12.94 -11.97 -0.43
N ILE A 420 -14.09 -11.98 0.24
CA ILE A 420 -14.29 -12.59 1.56
C ILE A 420 -15.24 -13.77 1.42
N LEU A 421 -14.79 -14.96 1.83
CA LEU A 421 -15.55 -16.20 1.72
C LEU A 421 -15.72 -16.84 3.08
N ASP A 422 -16.95 -17.19 3.45
CA ASP A 422 -17.20 -18.04 4.61
C ASP A 422 -17.03 -19.51 4.24
N ASN A 423 -16.11 -20.21 4.92
CA ASN A 423 -15.87 -21.64 4.75
C ASN A 423 -15.75 -22.34 6.13
N ARG A 424 -16.48 -21.83 7.12
CA ARG A 424 -16.51 -22.42 8.46
C ARG A 424 -17.25 -23.76 8.44
N THR A 425 -16.72 -24.73 9.18
CA THR A 425 -17.36 -26.05 9.34
C THR A 425 -18.68 -25.94 10.10
N VAL A 426 -19.53 -26.97 10.03
CA VAL A 426 -20.81 -27.03 10.79
C VAL A 426 -20.58 -26.90 12.30
N ALA A 427 -19.45 -27.37 12.82
CA ALA A 427 -19.10 -27.22 14.24
C ALA A 427 -18.76 -25.77 14.63
N GLN A 428 -18.22 -24.98 13.68
CA GLN A 428 -17.85 -23.58 13.89
C GLN A 428 -19.03 -22.64 13.63
N CYS A 429 -19.87 -22.98 12.67
CA CYS A 429 -21.13 -22.28 12.41
C CYS A 429 -22.15 -23.25 11.81
N SER A 430 -23.19 -23.58 12.57
CA SER A 430 -24.18 -24.57 12.14
C SER A 430 -25.29 -23.97 11.27
N GLY A 431 -25.65 -22.70 11.50
CA GLY A 431 -26.68 -22.01 10.72
C GLY A 431 -28.06 -22.65 10.82
N ILE A 432 -28.40 -23.35 11.91
CA ILE A 432 -29.63 -24.16 12.01
C ILE A 432 -30.86 -23.32 12.38
N VAL A 433 -30.69 -22.29 13.19
CA VAL A 433 -31.74 -21.48 13.80
C VAL A 433 -31.49 -20.00 13.51
N LEU A 434 -32.33 -19.45 12.65
CA LEU A 434 -32.34 -18.01 12.34
C LEU A 434 -32.55 -17.18 13.61
N SER A 435 -31.86 -16.04 13.69
CA SER A 435 -31.86 -15.10 14.84
C SER A 435 -31.08 -15.56 16.06
N SER A 436 -30.33 -16.66 15.96
CA SER A 436 -29.53 -17.17 17.09
C SER A 436 -28.18 -17.73 16.68
N ASN A 437 -28.09 -18.46 15.56
CA ASN A 437 -26.86 -19.10 15.12
C ASN A 437 -26.65 -19.09 13.59
N GLU A 438 -27.27 -18.14 12.89
CA GLU A 438 -27.03 -17.91 11.46
C GLU A 438 -25.55 -17.55 11.17
N CYS A 439 -25.06 -18.03 10.02
CA CYS A 439 -23.67 -17.86 9.63
C CYS A 439 -23.47 -16.60 8.81
N ALA A 440 -22.47 -15.80 9.18
CA ALA A 440 -21.99 -14.72 8.34
C ALA A 440 -20.49 -14.48 8.54
N PRO A 441 -19.70 -14.26 7.46
CA PRO A 441 -18.28 -13.96 7.59
C PRO A 441 -18.05 -12.59 8.23
N ILE A 442 -19.01 -11.67 8.13
CA ILE A 442 -18.96 -10.35 8.76
C ILE A 442 -20.15 -10.15 9.70
N THR A 443 -19.87 -9.73 10.94
CA THR A 443 -20.85 -9.34 11.95
C THR A 443 -20.58 -7.90 12.38
N ILE A 444 -21.63 -7.08 12.40
CA ILE A 444 -21.56 -5.68 12.82
C ILE A 444 -22.49 -5.49 14.02
N THR A 445 -21.99 -4.88 15.09
CA THR A 445 -22.76 -4.43 16.24
C THR A 445 -22.41 -2.97 16.50
N ALA A 446 -23.21 -2.06 15.94
CA ALA A 446 -22.96 -0.63 16.05
C ALA A 446 -23.57 -0.08 17.35
N SER A 447 -22.73 0.11 18.38
CA SER A 447 -23.17 0.68 19.64
C SER A 447 -22.13 1.60 20.28
N GLY A 448 -22.61 2.58 21.05
CA GLY A 448 -21.77 3.45 21.88
C GLY A 448 -21.10 4.60 21.14
N MET A 449 -21.51 4.92 19.91
CA MET A 449 -20.93 6.02 19.13
C MET A 449 -21.42 7.41 19.55
N GLY A 450 -22.49 7.49 20.35
CA GLY A 450 -22.95 8.72 20.99
C GLY A 450 -23.50 9.80 20.03
N GLY A 451 -23.89 9.40 18.82
CA GLY A 451 -24.41 10.30 17.79
C GLY A 451 -23.33 10.99 16.96
N ASP A 452 -22.05 10.70 17.23
CA ASP A 452 -20.92 11.23 16.47
C ASP A 452 -20.83 10.58 15.09
N SER A 453 -21.21 11.33 14.04
CA SER A 453 -21.24 10.83 12.66
C SER A 453 -19.85 10.56 12.06
N THR A 454 -18.76 10.98 12.71
CA THR A 454 -17.39 10.64 12.29
C THR A 454 -17.03 9.19 12.64
N LYS A 455 -17.71 8.65 13.67
CA LYS A 455 -17.62 7.26 14.12
C LYS A 455 -18.71 6.46 13.43
N ALA A 456 -18.29 5.56 12.55
CA ALA A 456 -19.19 4.65 11.87
C ALA A 456 -18.47 3.32 11.60
N HIS A 457 -19.24 2.24 11.53
CA HIS A 457 -18.76 1.03 10.90
C HIS A 457 -18.98 1.15 9.40
N VAL A 458 -17.88 1.21 8.64
CA VAL A 458 -17.90 1.35 7.19
C VAL A 458 -17.35 0.07 6.56
N ILE A 459 -18.05 -0.46 5.56
CA ILE A 459 -17.55 -1.55 4.72
C ILE A 459 -17.62 -1.12 3.27
N GLN A 460 -16.47 -1.12 2.60
CA GLN A 460 -16.37 -0.67 1.22
C GLN A 460 -15.38 -1.48 0.39
N GLY A 461 -15.76 -1.78 -0.85
CA GLY A 461 -14.89 -2.33 -1.87
C GLY A 461 -14.55 -3.80 -1.68
N PHE A 462 -15.53 -4.59 -1.23
CA PHE A 462 -15.40 -6.03 -1.08
C PHE A 462 -16.40 -6.79 -1.97
N SER A 463 -15.99 -7.99 -2.37
CA SER A 463 -16.93 -9.06 -2.76
C SER A 463 -17.08 -10.04 -1.60
N ILE A 464 -18.28 -10.17 -1.03
CA ILE A 464 -18.53 -10.90 0.22
C ILE A 464 -19.54 -12.02 -0.04
N PHE A 465 -19.15 -13.25 0.30
CA PHE A 465 -19.91 -14.46 0.00
C PHE A 465 -20.24 -15.23 1.28
N ALA A 466 -21.53 -15.51 1.48
CA ALA A 466 -22.00 -16.43 2.51
C ALA A 466 -21.68 -17.89 2.15
N ASP A 467 -21.66 -18.76 3.15
CA ASP A 467 -21.53 -20.20 2.94
C ASP A 467 -22.89 -20.82 2.57
N GLU A 468 -23.05 -21.14 1.28
CA GLU A 468 -24.27 -21.73 0.73
C GLU A 468 -24.48 -23.22 1.08
N SER A 469 -23.61 -23.82 1.90
CA SER A 469 -23.88 -25.14 2.50
C SER A 469 -24.73 -25.04 3.78
N LYS A 470 -24.81 -23.87 4.41
CA LYS A 470 -25.51 -23.70 5.71
C LYS A 470 -27.00 -23.39 5.50
N PRO A 471 -27.92 -23.87 6.36
CA PRO A 471 -29.35 -23.58 6.18
C PRO A 471 -29.67 -22.10 6.30
N ASN A 472 -29.11 -21.42 7.30
CA ASN A 472 -29.24 -19.98 7.50
C ASN A 472 -27.88 -19.30 7.37
N ALA A 473 -27.67 -18.57 6.27
CA ALA A 473 -26.39 -17.97 5.91
C ALA A 473 -26.57 -16.60 5.26
N PHE A 474 -25.79 -15.62 5.70
CA PHE A 474 -25.79 -14.26 5.15
C PHE A 474 -24.36 -13.78 4.94
N ALA A 475 -24.11 -12.93 3.95
CA ALA A 475 -22.77 -12.38 3.74
C ALA A 475 -22.42 -11.35 4.82
N ILE A 476 -23.40 -10.56 5.25
CA ILE A 476 -23.25 -9.58 6.34
C ILE A 476 -24.44 -9.69 7.28
N ARG A 477 -24.18 -9.66 8.59
CA ARG A 477 -25.23 -9.45 9.59
C ARG A 477 -24.98 -8.21 10.45
N ILE A 478 -26.04 -7.46 10.73
CA ILE A 478 -26.04 -6.28 11.60
C ILE A 478 -26.97 -6.57 12.78
N LEU A 479 -26.42 -6.56 13.99
CA LEU A 479 -27.10 -7.03 15.19
C LEU A 479 -27.14 -5.94 16.27
N ASN A 480 -28.29 -5.77 16.92
CA ASN A 480 -28.44 -5.07 18.21
C ASN A 480 -27.80 -3.67 18.29
N GLY A 481 -27.80 -2.89 17.20
CA GLY A 481 -27.28 -1.53 17.21
C GLY A 481 -28.19 -0.54 17.93
N ASP A 482 -27.61 0.50 18.53
CA ASP A 482 -28.37 1.60 19.16
C ASP A 482 -28.63 2.77 18.22
N SER A 483 -29.66 3.57 18.49
CA SER A 483 -30.13 4.66 17.63
C SER A 483 -29.12 5.80 17.40
N ASN A 484 -28.03 5.83 18.16
CA ASN A 484 -27.01 6.87 18.12
C ASN A 484 -25.71 6.36 17.47
N SER A 485 -25.80 5.27 16.71
CA SER A 485 -24.67 4.62 16.06
C SER A 485 -24.93 4.42 14.57
N TYR A 486 -23.85 4.33 13.78
CA TYR A 486 -23.90 4.42 12.32
C TYR A 486 -23.22 3.21 11.66
N VAL A 487 -23.88 2.65 10.65
CA VAL A 487 -23.35 1.59 9.78
C VAL A 487 -23.52 2.01 8.33
N TYR A 488 -22.42 2.02 7.58
CA TYR A 488 -22.39 2.39 6.17
C TYR A 488 -21.82 1.25 5.34
N LEU A 489 -22.65 0.65 4.49
CA LEU A 489 -22.24 -0.34 3.49
C LEU A 489 -22.29 0.33 2.13
N TYR A 490 -21.13 0.49 1.47
CA TYR A 490 -21.05 1.23 0.21
C TYR A 490 -20.15 0.55 -0.84
N GLY A 491 -20.63 0.43 -2.08
CA GLY A 491 -19.79 -0.02 -3.20
C GLY A 491 -19.27 -1.46 -3.05
N ASN A 492 -20.08 -2.36 -2.50
CA ASN A 492 -19.74 -3.77 -2.34
C ASN A 492 -20.54 -4.67 -3.29
N TYR A 493 -20.00 -5.86 -3.56
CA TYR A 493 -20.74 -6.99 -4.11
C TYR A 493 -21.02 -7.99 -2.98
N ILE A 494 -22.28 -8.17 -2.60
CA ILE A 494 -22.70 -8.95 -1.43
C ILE A 494 -23.61 -10.07 -1.89
N SER A 495 -23.27 -11.33 -1.59
CA SER A 495 -24.00 -12.48 -2.11
C SER A 495 -24.21 -13.56 -1.05
N GLY A 496 -25.44 -14.11 -0.98
CA GLY A 496 -25.78 -15.24 -0.12
C GLY A 496 -25.20 -16.60 -0.53
N GLY A 497 -24.14 -16.59 -1.34
CA GLY A 497 -23.47 -17.76 -1.92
C GLY A 497 -22.65 -17.41 -3.17
N GLU A 498 -21.70 -18.27 -3.55
CA GLU A 498 -20.97 -18.14 -4.83
C GLU A 498 -21.79 -18.66 -6.03
N GLY A 499 -22.84 -19.45 -5.77
CA GLY A 499 -23.64 -20.13 -6.77
C GLY A 499 -23.00 -21.45 -7.23
N GLY A 500 -23.73 -22.55 -7.13
CA GLY A 500 -23.37 -23.85 -7.73
C GLY A 500 -22.72 -24.88 -6.79
N LEU A 501 -22.38 -24.51 -5.56
CA LEU A 501 -21.91 -25.39 -4.47
C LEU A 501 -23.03 -25.76 -3.49
N GLY A 502 -24.13 -25.00 -3.46
CA GLY A 502 -25.26 -25.18 -2.57
C GLY A 502 -26.20 -26.32 -2.99
N VAL A 503 -26.74 -27.04 -2.00
CA VAL A 503 -27.80 -28.05 -2.24
C VAL A 503 -29.10 -27.35 -2.63
N GLU A 504 -29.60 -27.65 -3.82
CA GLU A 504 -30.92 -27.23 -4.30
C GLU A 504 -32.03 -27.82 -3.40
N ASN A 505 -32.95 -26.97 -2.95
CA ASN A 505 -34.01 -27.28 -1.98
C ASN A 505 -33.54 -27.49 -0.53
N SER A 506 -32.48 -26.79 -0.12
CA SER A 506 -32.05 -26.75 1.29
C SER A 506 -33.09 -26.08 2.19
N THR A 507 -33.17 -26.45 3.46
CA THR A 507 -33.96 -25.73 4.47
C THR A 507 -33.33 -24.38 4.82
N GLY A 508 -34.07 -23.51 5.53
CA GLY A 508 -33.59 -22.24 6.08
C GLY A 508 -33.65 -21.04 5.13
N THR A 509 -33.04 -19.93 5.55
CA THR A 509 -33.02 -18.65 4.80
C THR A 509 -31.59 -18.22 4.48
N ARG A 510 -31.30 -18.01 3.20
CA ARG A 510 -29.99 -17.50 2.76
C ARG A 510 -30.12 -16.12 2.13
N GLY A 511 -29.08 -15.29 2.27
CA GLY A 511 -29.17 -13.92 1.80
C GLY A 511 -27.88 -13.12 1.74
N GLY A 512 -27.98 -11.90 1.25
CA GLY A 512 -26.87 -10.96 1.26
C GLY A 512 -26.69 -10.34 2.64
N ILE A 513 -27.70 -9.62 3.11
CA ILE A 513 -27.65 -8.84 4.34
C ILE A 513 -28.79 -9.25 5.28
N TYR A 514 -28.46 -9.47 6.55
CA TYR A 514 -29.42 -9.69 7.62
C TYR A 514 -29.32 -8.61 8.70
N LEU A 515 -30.43 -7.94 9.03
CA LEU A 515 -30.51 -6.99 10.13
C LEU A 515 -31.43 -7.57 11.21
N LEU A 516 -30.95 -7.59 12.45
CA LEU A 516 -31.69 -8.12 13.59
C LEU A 516 -31.62 -7.14 14.76
N SER A 517 -32.78 -6.58 15.11
CA SER A 517 -32.96 -5.68 16.27
C SER A 517 -31.99 -4.50 16.28
N SER A 518 -31.63 -3.96 15.11
CA SER A 518 -30.63 -2.91 14.98
C SER A 518 -31.27 -1.55 14.75
N SER A 519 -31.36 -0.76 15.81
CA SER A 519 -31.90 0.61 15.77
C SER A 519 -30.90 1.64 15.26
N SER A 520 -29.65 1.25 15.02
CA SER A 520 -28.62 2.08 14.39
C SER A 520 -29.02 2.62 13.02
N ASN A 521 -28.35 3.70 12.59
CA ASN A 521 -28.50 4.20 11.24
C ASN A 521 -27.78 3.27 10.25
N ASN A 522 -28.50 2.30 9.68
CA ASN A 522 -27.97 1.28 8.79
C ASN A 522 -28.15 1.69 7.32
N GLN A 523 -27.24 2.53 6.81
CA GLN A 523 -27.26 2.96 5.42
C GLN A 523 -26.55 1.94 4.54
N ILE A 524 -27.30 1.42 3.57
CA ILE A 524 -26.87 0.41 2.61
C ILE A 524 -27.04 1.06 1.25
N ASP A 525 -25.93 1.48 0.64
CA ASP A 525 -25.94 2.40 -0.49
C ASP A 525 -25.06 1.94 -1.65
N THR A 526 -25.59 1.96 -2.87
CA THR A 526 -24.81 1.69 -4.09
C THR A 526 -24.09 0.32 -4.06
N ASN A 527 -24.70 -0.70 -3.47
CA ASN A 527 -24.19 -2.06 -3.47
C ASN A 527 -24.89 -2.92 -4.53
N VAL A 528 -24.22 -3.98 -4.98
CA VAL A 528 -24.85 -5.11 -5.65
C VAL A 528 -25.13 -6.17 -4.60
N ILE A 529 -26.41 -6.49 -4.36
CA ILE A 529 -26.83 -7.40 -3.29
C ILE A 529 -27.64 -8.54 -3.91
N LYS A 530 -27.17 -9.75 -3.68
CA LYS A 530 -27.77 -10.98 -4.19
C LYS A 530 -28.21 -11.85 -3.01
N GLY A 531 -29.42 -12.39 -3.12
CA GLY A 531 -29.92 -13.42 -2.23
C GLY A 531 -29.08 -14.70 -2.29
N GLY A 532 -29.50 -15.70 -1.53
CA GLY A 532 -28.91 -17.02 -1.63
C GLY A 532 -29.36 -17.78 -2.89
N PHE A 533 -28.82 -18.99 -3.03
CA PHE A 533 -29.18 -19.90 -4.10
C PHE A 533 -29.71 -21.22 -3.51
N GLY A 534 -30.88 -21.65 -3.95
CA GLY A 534 -31.42 -22.99 -3.70
C GLY A 534 -31.91 -23.28 -2.27
N ALA A 535 -31.96 -22.29 -1.37
CA ALA A 535 -32.55 -22.45 -0.03
C ALA A 535 -34.08 -22.36 -0.05
N LEU A 536 -34.74 -22.73 1.06
CA LEU A 536 -36.19 -22.63 1.21
C LEU A 536 -36.64 -21.19 0.97
N ASN A 537 -35.97 -20.25 1.63
CA ASN A 537 -36.14 -18.83 1.38
C ASN A 537 -34.81 -18.22 0.94
N SER A 538 -34.88 -17.36 -0.07
CA SER A 538 -33.76 -16.52 -0.49
C SER A 538 -34.12 -15.06 -0.36
N SER A 539 -33.33 -14.28 0.37
CA SER A 539 -33.60 -12.86 0.59
C SER A 539 -32.33 -12.04 0.43
N ALA A 540 -32.29 -11.11 -0.52
CA ALA A 540 -31.10 -10.28 -0.70
C ALA A 540 -30.85 -9.39 0.53
N VAL A 541 -31.91 -8.74 1.02
CA VAL A 541 -31.93 -8.04 2.30
C VAL A 541 -33.07 -8.57 3.14
N TYR A 542 -32.76 -9.04 4.34
CA TYR A 542 -33.74 -9.39 5.36
C TYR A 542 -33.56 -8.45 6.56
N SER A 543 -34.52 -7.57 6.80
CA SER A 543 -34.60 -6.73 7.99
C SER A 543 -35.66 -7.23 8.97
N TYR A 544 -35.23 -7.55 10.20
CA TYR A 544 -36.09 -7.91 11.32
C TYR A 544 -35.93 -6.87 12.43
N ASN A 545 -37.00 -6.16 12.78
CA ASN A 545 -36.98 -5.15 13.87
C ASN A 545 -35.82 -4.13 13.79
N SER A 546 -35.46 -3.68 12.59
CA SER A 546 -34.28 -2.85 12.39
C SER A 546 -34.58 -1.64 11.53
N ASN A 547 -33.89 -0.53 11.81
CA ASN A 547 -33.82 0.60 10.89
C ASN A 547 -33.05 0.20 9.64
N ALA A 548 -33.55 0.53 8.45
CA ALA A 548 -32.90 0.15 7.19
C ALA A 548 -33.07 1.25 6.14
N TYR A 549 -31.94 1.75 5.62
CA TYR A 549 -31.91 2.76 4.57
C TYR A 549 -31.26 2.16 3.33
N LEU A 550 -32.07 1.59 2.45
CA LEU A 550 -31.66 0.99 1.19
C LEU A 550 -31.68 2.05 0.10
N LEU A 551 -30.52 2.55 -0.27
CA LEU A 551 -30.37 3.64 -1.24
C LEU A 551 -29.63 3.14 -2.47
N ARG A 552 -30.16 3.34 -3.68
CA ARG A 552 -29.36 3.22 -4.91
C ARG A 552 -28.72 1.85 -5.16
N ASN A 553 -29.24 0.78 -4.56
CA ASN A 553 -28.67 -0.57 -4.67
C ASN A 553 -29.21 -1.31 -5.90
N ARG A 554 -28.42 -2.28 -6.36
CA ARG A 554 -28.84 -3.32 -7.31
C ARG A 554 -29.12 -4.59 -6.52
N ILE A 555 -30.39 -4.89 -6.28
CA ILE A 555 -30.84 -5.94 -5.36
C ILE A 555 -31.49 -7.08 -6.14
N SER A 556 -31.28 -8.33 -5.75
CA SER A 556 -31.99 -9.45 -6.35
C SER A 556 -32.16 -10.63 -5.39
N GLY A 557 -33.39 -11.11 -5.20
CA GLY A 557 -33.70 -12.26 -4.34
C GLY A 557 -33.13 -13.59 -4.84
N ASP A 558 -32.86 -13.72 -6.13
CA ASP A 558 -32.29 -14.94 -6.75
C ASP A 558 -33.14 -16.21 -6.54
N LYS A 559 -32.58 -17.41 -6.72
CA LYS A 559 -33.35 -18.67 -6.78
C LYS A 559 -33.66 -19.22 -5.38
N ALA A 560 -34.91 -19.61 -5.16
CA ALA A 560 -35.36 -20.23 -3.91
C ALA A 560 -36.31 -21.40 -4.16
N ALA A 561 -36.44 -22.33 -3.20
CA ALA A 561 -37.40 -23.42 -3.30
C ALA A 561 -38.85 -22.95 -2.99
N ASN A 562 -39.02 -22.04 -2.02
CA ASN A 562 -40.31 -21.47 -1.66
C ASN A 562 -40.37 -19.98 -1.98
N ASP A 563 -39.73 -19.12 -1.20
CA ASP A 563 -39.88 -17.66 -1.34
C ASP A 563 -38.57 -16.99 -1.76
N SER A 564 -38.63 -16.15 -2.80
CA SER A 564 -37.52 -15.28 -3.21
C SER A 564 -37.88 -13.82 -3.00
N HIS A 565 -37.06 -13.07 -2.26
CA HIS A 565 -37.30 -11.68 -1.92
C HIS A 565 -36.10 -10.80 -2.29
N SER A 566 -36.31 -9.71 -3.03
CA SER A 566 -35.27 -8.66 -3.03
C SER A 566 -35.15 -8.03 -1.66
N VAL A 567 -36.27 -7.62 -1.05
CA VAL A 567 -36.29 -7.06 0.30
C VAL A 567 -37.40 -7.73 1.11
N TRP A 568 -37.04 -8.26 2.28
CA TRP A 568 -37.98 -8.80 3.25
C TRP A 568 -37.87 -8.07 4.59
N ILE A 569 -38.99 -7.56 5.06
CA ILE A 569 -39.13 -6.63 6.18
C ILE A 569 -40.12 -7.28 7.15
N VAL A 570 -39.71 -7.60 8.39
CA VAL A 570 -40.54 -8.34 9.36
C VAL A 570 -40.56 -7.73 10.78
N ASN A 571 -41.75 -7.78 11.41
CA ASN A 571 -42.00 -7.67 12.87
C ASN A 571 -41.69 -6.32 13.55
N PHE A 572 -41.80 -5.18 12.88
CA PHE A 572 -41.35 -3.88 13.42
C PHE A 572 -42.15 -3.31 14.59
N VAL A 573 -41.43 -2.63 15.48
CA VAL A 573 -41.97 -1.74 16.52
C VAL A 573 -41.19 -0.42 16.47
N ASP A 574 -41.84 0.67 16.04
CA ASP A 574 -41.29 2.05 16.02
C ASP A 574 -39.91 2.22 15.36
N THR A 575 -39.76 1.74 14.12
CA THR A 575 -38.52 1.84 13.32
C THR A 575 -38.74 2.64 12.03
N LEU A 576 -37.65 3.11 11.44
CA LEU A 576 -37.61 3.86 10.19
C LEU A 576 -37.05 2.97 9.07
N VAL A 577 -37.80 2.85 7.98
CA VAL A 577 -37.36 2.17 6.76
C VAL A 577 -37.47 3.11 5.55
N ALA A 578 -36.39 3.23 4.78
CA ALA A 578 -36.36 3.97 3.53
C ALA A 578 -35.78 3.09 2.43
N ILE A 579 -36.51 2.92 1.33
CA ILE A 579 -36.12 2.12 0.17
C ILE A 579 -36.21 3.02 -1.05
N ILE A 580 -35.09 3.58 -1.49
CA ILE A 580 -35.04 4.69 -2.43
C ILE A 580 -34.07 4.41 -3.59
N ASN A 581 -34.53 4.62 -4.82
CA ASN A 581 -33.72 4.52 -6.05
C ASN A 581 -33.04 3.16 -6.27
N ASN A 582 -33.63 2.05 -5.79
CA ASN A 582 -33.06 0.71 -5.98
C ASN A 582 -33.63 0.05 -7.24
N THR A 583 -32.82 -0.77 -7.92
CA THR A 583 -33.33 -1.76 -8.87
C THR A 583 -33.45 -3.11 -8.20
N MET A 584 -34.56 -3.81 -8.37
CA MET A 584 -34.86 -5.07 -7.67
C MET A 584 -35.12 -6.21 -8.64
N ASN A 585 -34.64 -7.39 -8.26
CA ASN A 585 -34.73 -8.65 -9.01
C ASN A 585 -34.16 -8.55 -10.44
N PHE A 586 -32.96 -7.98 -10.54
CA PHE A 586 -32.21 -7.99 -11.81
C PHE A 586 -31.89 -9.42 -12.28
N ARG A 587 -31.73 -10.41 -11.38
CA ARG A 587 -31.45 -11.81 -11.78
C ARG A 587 -32.64 -12.48 -12.46
N PRO A 588 -33.85 -12.56 -11.85
CA PRO A 588 -35.04 -13.10 -12.54
C PRO A 588 -35.37 -12.40 -13.87
N TYR A 589 -35.00 -11.12 -14.02
CA TYR A 589 -35.12 -10.42 -15.30
C TYR A 589 -34.12 -10.93 -16.34
N SER A 590 -32.86 -11.10 -15.93
CA SER A 590 -31.76 -11.46 -16.82
C SER A 590 -31.60 -12.96 -17.10
N ASP A 591 -32.16 -13.81 -16.25
CA ASP A 591 -31.95 -15.26 -16.24
C ASP A 591 -33.24 -15.99 -15.85
N ALA A 592 -33.88 -16.62 -16.84
CA ALA A 592 -35.15 -17.33 -16.67
C ALA A 592 -35.04 -18.61 -15.83
N ALA A 593 -33.83 -19.13 -15.57
CA ALA A 593 -33.64 -20.29 -14.69
C ALA A 593 -33.75 -19.93 -13.20
N VAL A 594 -33.78 -18.63 -12.87
CA VAL A 594 -33.96 -18.12 -11.52
C VAL A 594 -35.45 -18.13 -11.19
N THR A 595 -35.88 -19.17 -10.47
CA THR A 595 -37.28 -19.41 -10.12
C THR A 595 -37.50 -19.56 -8.62
N SER A 596 -38.75 -19.42 -8.19
CA SER A 596 -39.21 -19.76 -6.84
C SER A 596 -40.67 -20.19 -6.84
N LYS A 597 -41.24 -20.61 -5.70
CA LYS A 597 -42.68 -20.84 -5.60
C LYS A 597 -43.44 -19.52 -5.58
N PHE A 598 -42.94 -18.55 -4.81
CA PHE A 598 -43.39 -17.16 -4.77
C PHE A 598 -42.20 -16.23 -4.96
N ALA A 599 -42.38 -15.18 -5.75
CA ALA A 599 -41.34 -14.19 -6.03
C ALA A 599 -41.83 -12.82 -5.57
N TYR A 600 -40.97 -12.08 -4.86
CA TYR A 600 -41.28 -10.79 -4.28
C TYR A 600 -40.20 -9.77 -4.65
N GLY A 601 -40.62 -8.57 -5.08
CA GLY A 601 -39.78 -7.38 -5.03
C GLY A 601 -39.57 -6.99 -3.57
N ILE A 602 -40.61 -6.41 -2.97
CA ILE A 602 -40.64 -6.03 -1.56
C ILE A 602 -41.75 -6.78 -0.85
N ARG A 603 -41.41 -7.43 0.27
CA ARG A 603 -42.37 -8.04 1.20
C ARG A 603 -42.22 -7.39 2.57
N ALA A 604 -43.29 -6.79 3.08
CA ALA A 604 -43.34 -6.22 4.43
C ALA A 604 -44.41 -6.92 5.27
N GLU A 605 -44.01 -7.33 6.47
CA GLU A 605 -44.86 -7.99 7.47
C GLU A 605 -44.92 -7.15 8.75
N GLU A 606 -45.91 -6.26 8.82
CA GLU A 606 -46.14 -5.31 9.91
C GLU A 606 -47.02 -5.94 11.01
N ASN A 607 -46.59 -7.07 11.59
CA ASN A 607 -47.47 -7.95 12.37
C ASN A 607 -48.11 -7.35 13.64
N ALA A 608 -47.52 -6.32 14.27
CA ALA A 608 -48.03 -5.74 15.52
C ALA A 608 -48.55 -4.30 15.33
N THR A 609 -47.76 -3.43 14.70
CA THR A 609 -48.10 -2.04 14.43
C THR A 609 -47.54 -1.62 13.09
N ALA A 610 -48.22 -0.69 12.42
CA ALA A 610 -47.70 -0.09 11.20
C ALA A 610 -46.46 0.77 11.50
N LEU A 611 -45.49 0.74 10.60
CA LEU A 611 -44.31 1.60 10.63
C LEU A 611 -44.74 3.07 10.62
N THR A 612 -44.11 3.90 11.45
CA THR A 612 -44.41 5.34 11.50
C THR A 612 -43.70 6.10 10.37
N LYS A 613 -42.55 5.60 9.92
CA LYS A 613 -41.72 6.19 8.88
C LYS A 613 -41.28 5.11 7.89
N PHE A 614 -42.09 4.87 6.86
CA PHE A 614 -41.83 3.89 5.83
C PHE A 614 -41.92 4.52 4.44
N TYR A 615 -40.80 4.59 3.73
CA TYR A 615 -40.70 5.25 2.43
C TYR A 615 -40.24 4.25 1.36
N ILE A 616 -40.95 4.20 0.24
CA ILE A 616 -40.62 3.39 -0.93
C ILE A 616 -40.74 4.30 -2.14
N ALA A 617 -39.62 4.83 -2.62
CA ALA A 617 -39.67 5.81 -3.70
C ALA A 617 -38.61 5.61 -4.79
N GLY A 618 -39.01 5.90 -6.03
CA GLY A 618 -38.08 5.83 -7.16
C GLY A 618 -37.51 4.43 -7.39
N ASN A 619 -38.15 3.34 -6.99
CA ASN A 619 -37.58 2.01 -7.22
C ASN A 619 -38.00 1.44 -8.56
N THR A 620 -37.11 0.69 -9.22
CA THR A 620 -37.47 -0.16 -10.36
C THR A 620 -37.57 -1.61 -9.87
N ILE A 621 -38.78 -2.13 -9.79
CA ILE A 621 -39.09 -3.41 -9.16
C ILE A 621 -39.55 -4.39 -10.23
N PHE A 622 -38.81 -5.50 -10.38
CA PHE A 622 -39.22 -6.61 -11.22
C PHE A 622 -39.67 -7.80 -10.37
N ALA A 623 -40.68 -8.53 -10.81
CA ALA A 623 -41.09 -9.79 -10.21
C ALA A 623 -41.52 -10.77 -11.32
N ASN A 624 -40.86 -11.92 -11.38
CA ASN A 624 -41.16 -13.01 -12.29
C ASN A 624 -40.55 -14.31 -11.74
N GLY A 625 -40.84 -15.45 -12.36
CA GLY A 625 -40.22 -16.73 -12.04
C GLY A 625 -40.93 -17.54 -10.95
N ALA A 626 -42.08 -17.10 -10.44
CA ALA A 626 -42.95 -17.92 -9.61
C ALA A 626 -43.49 -19.12 -10.42
N THR A 627 -43.30 -20.32 -9.87
CA THR A 627 -43.67 -21.59 -10.51
C THR A 627 -45.08 -22.06 -10.15
N VAL A 628 -45.61 -21.60 -9.01
CA VAL A 628 -46.95 -22.00 -8.52
C VAL A 628 -47.70 -20.79 -7.96
N GLY A 629 -47.05 -20.03 -7.08
CA GLY A 629 -47.61 -18.85 -6.44
C GLY A 629 -47.61 -17.63 -7.35
N SER A 630 -47.72 -16.46 -6.73
CA SER A 630 -47.76 -15.18 -7.42
C SER A 630 -46.38 -14.52 -7.49
N ASN A 631 -46.20 -13.68 -8.52
CA ASN A 631 -45.09 -12.75 -8.62
C ASN A 631 -45.56 -11.41 -8.06
N TYR A 632 -45.13 -11.02 -6.87
CA TYR A 632 -45.51 -9.76 -6.25
C TYR A 632 -44.44 -8.69 -6.46
N GLY A 633 -44.82 -7.53 -7.01
CA GLY A 633 -43.96 -6.35 -6.96
C GLY A 633 -43.81 -5.85 -5.52
N LEU A 634 -44.94 -5.48 -4.93
CA LEU A 634 -45.09 -5.11 -3.52
C LEU A 634 -46.07 -6.05 -2.83
N TYR A 635 -45.71 -6.54 -1.65
CA TYR A 635 -46.59 -7.34 -0.80
C TYR A 635 -46.53 -6.82 0.63
N MET A 636 -47.63 -6.24 1.10
CA MET A 636 -47.79 -5.71 2.45
C MET A 636 -48.80 -6.56 3.22
N THR A 637 -48.41 -7.03 4.40
CA THR A 637 -49.27 -7.82 5.30
C THR A 637 -49.09 -7.40 6.74
N GLY A 638 -50.04 -7.74 7.61
CA GLY A 638 -50.04 -7.34 9.03
C GLY A 638 -50.93 -6.13 9.26
N ALA A 639 -50.45 -5.08 9.92
CA ALA A 639 -51.20 -3.87 10.19
C ALA A 639 -51.55 -3.09 8.90
N ALA A 640 -52.48 -2.13 9.01
CA ALA A 640 -52.77 -1.18 7.94
C ALA A 640 -51.56 -0.25 7.72
N THR A 641 -50.79 -0.49 6.65
CA THR A 641 -49.52 0.18 6.40
C THR A 641 -49.65 1.71 6.31
N ASN A 642 -48.62 2.43 6.74
CA ASN A 642 -48.48 3.89 6.55
C ASN A 642 -47.48 4.25 5.43
N ALA A 643 -47.06 3.26 4.63
CA ALA A 643 -46.02 3.43 3.63
C ALA A 643 -46.30 4.61 2.68
N GLN A 644 -45.26 5.41 2.42
CA GLN A 644 -45.24 6.42 1.37
C GLN A 644 -44.65 5.80 0.10
N MET A 645 -45.48 5.55 -0.92
CA MET A 645 -45.10 4.81 -2.12
C MET A 645 -45.21 5.70 -3.36
N ASP A 646 -44.10 6.34 -3.73
CA ASP A 646 -44.06 7.38 -4.75
C ASP A 646 -43.08 7.06 -5.89
N ASN A 647 -43.46 7.32 -7.15
CA ASN A 647 -42.54 7.27 -8.30
C ASN A 647 -41.84 5.91 -8.56
N ASN A 648 -42.47 4.79 -8.21
CA ASN A 648 -41.91 3.46 -8.44
C ASN A 648 -42.35 2.90 -9.81
N LEU A 649 -41.41 2.28 -10.51
CA LEU A 649 -41.68 1.46 -11.69
C LEU A 649 -41.81 0.00 -11.25
N ILE A 650 -43.01 -0.56 -11.33
CA ILE A 650 -43.32 -1.91 -10.84
C ILE A 650 -43.74 -2.79 -12.00
N MET A 651 -42.99 -3.86 -12.23
CA MET A 651 -43.22 -4.84 -13.27
C MET A 651 -43.40 -6.22 -12.64
N ALA A 652 -44.61 -6.76 -12.61
CA ALA A 652 -44.86 -8.13 -12.18
C ALA A 652 -45.44 -8.95 -13.34
N GLN A 653 -44.61 -9.83 -13.91
CA GLN A 653 -44.89 -10.54 -15.15
C GLN A 653 -45.42 -11.96 -14.88
N GLY A 654 -45.92 -12.62 -15.93
CA GLY A 654 -46.49 -13.96 -15.86
C GLY A 654 -47.95 -13.99 -15.39
N SER A 655 -48.63 -15.12 -15.58
CA SER A 655 -50.09 -15.25 -15.34
C SER A 655 -50.54 -14.93 -13.91
N ASN A 656 -49.63 -15.01 -12.94
CA ASN A 656 -49.87 -14.75 -11.52
C ASN A 656 -49.18 -13.46 -11.03
N GLY A 657 -48.82 -12.55 -11.93
CA GLY A 657 -48.13 -11.31 -11.58
C GLY A 657 -49.05 -10.28 -10.96
N VAL A 658 -48.73 -9.79 -9.75
CA VAL A 658 -49.47 -8.77 -9.01
C VAL A 658 -48.55 -7.60 -8.68
N CYS A 659 -48.89 -6.37 -9.12
CA CYS A 659 -48.01 -5.21 -8.94
C CYS A 659 -47.94 -4.81 -7.46
N ALA A 660 -49.08 -4.65 -6.80
CA ALA A 660 -49.15 -4.39 -5.36
C ALA A 660 -50.27 -5.18 -4.69
N ASN A 661 -49.97 -5.79 -3.55
CA ASN A 661 -50.93 -6.52 -2.74
C ASN A 661 -50.87 -6.04 -1.29
N PHE A 662 -52.02 -5.64 -0.76
CA PHE A 662 -52.22 -5.23 0.63
C PHE A 662 -53.25 -6.17 1.27
N THR A 663 -52.86 -6.92 2.30
CA THR A 663 -53.80 -7.85 2.97
C THR A 663 -54.84 -7.10 3.81
N ASN A 664 -54.51 -5.90 4.27
CA ASN A 664 -55.38 -4.97 4.97
C ASN A 664 -55.39 -3.65 4.21
N ASP A 665 -56.51 -2.93 4.26
CA ASP A 665 -56.57 -1.59 3.68
C ASP A 665 -55.50 -0.71 4.32
N PRO A 666 -54.61 -0.09 3.52
CA PRO A 666 -53.62 0.84 4.05
C PRO A 666 -54.29 1.99 4.82
N SER A 667 -53.56 2.56 5.77
CA SER A 667 -54.08 3.61 6.65
C SER A 667 -54.44 4.89 5.90
N THR A 668 -55.06 5.86 6.57
CA THR A 668 -55.37 7.19 6.01
C THR A 668 -54.16 8.12 5.84
N VAL A 669 -52.95 7.69 6.23
CA VAL A 669 -51.71 8.45 6.00
C VAL A 669 -50.81 7.85 4.91
N ALA A 670 -51.05 6.61 4.47
CA ALA A 670 -50.32 6.00 3.35
C ALA A 670 -50.51 6.76 2.02
N THR A 671 -49.53 6.67 1.12
CA THR A 671 -49.60 7.21 -0.25
C THR A 671 -49.27 6.12 -1.27
N PHE A 672 -49.85 6.22 -2.46
CA PHE A 672 -49.55 5.34 -3.59
C PHE A 672 -49.78 6.09 -4.91
N ARG A 673 -48.81 6.89 -5.36
CA ARG A 673 -48.98 7.84 -6.47
C ARG A 673 -47.71 8.02 -7.31
N GLY A 674 -47.86 8.50 -8.55
CA GLY A 674 -46.74 8.64 -9.48
C GLY A 674 -46.08 7.31 -9.89
N ASN A 675 -46.70 6.17 -9.61
CA ASN A 675 -46.14 4.85 -9.90
C ASN A 675 -46.55 4.39 -11.31
N ASN A 676 -45.68 3.63 -11.98
CA ASN A 676 -46.04 2.95 -13.23
C ASN A 676 -46.13 1.44 -13.00
N LEU A 677 -47.28 0.84 -13.29
CA LEU A 677 -47.62 -0.55 -13.01
C LEU A 677 -47.74 -1.36 -14.31
N THR A 678 -46.80 -2.25 -14.56
CA THR A 678 -46.82 -3.17 -15.70
C THR A 678 -47.02 -4.60 -15.21
N CYS A 679 -48.28 -5.00 -15.09
CA CYS A 679 -48.67 -6.30 -14.55
C CYS A 679 -49.69 -7.01 -15.44
N SER A 680 -49.93 -8.30 -15.14
CA SER A 680 -50.97 -9.07 -15.82
C SER A 680 -52.35 -8.42 -15.70
N SER A 681 -53.20 -8.67 -16.70
CA SER A 681 -54.54 -8.09 -16.74
C SER A 681 -55.36 -8.55 -15.53
N GLY A 682 -55.93 -7.61 -14.78
CA GLY A 682 -56.77 -7.91 -13.61
C GLY A 682 -56.04 -7.94 -12.26
N THR A 683 -54.72 -7.72 -12.25
CA THR A 683 -53.86 -7.96 -11.08
C THR A 683 -52.93 -6.77 -10.75
N MET A 684 -53.40 -5.54 -10.98
CA MET A 684 -52.55 -4.36 -10.74
C MET A 684 -52.43 -4.04 -9.25
N VAL A 685 -53.53 -3.73 -8.57
CA VAL A 685 -53.50 -3.50 -7.12
C VAL A 685 -54.58 -4.31 -6.44
N HIS A 686 -54.22 -5.07 -5.41
CA HIS A 686 -55.14 -5.82 -4.57
C HIS A 686 -55.15 -5.19 -3.18
N SER A 687 -56.31 -4.77 -2.68
CA SER A 687 -56.50 -4.38 -1.27
C SER A 687 -57.59 -5.25 -0.67
N VAL A 688 -57.24 -6.03 0.35
CA VAL A 688 -58.13 -6.99 1.01
C VAL A 688 -58.74 -7.97 -0.01
N SER A 689 -59.99 -7.77 -0.40
CA SER A 689 -60.73 -8.62 -1.36
C SER A 689 -61.04 -7.90 -2.67
N THR A 690 -60.62 -6.64 -2.79
CA THR A 690 -60.90 -5.78 -3.94
C THR A 690 -59.70 -5.73 -4.87
N ASN A 691 -59.93 -6.01 -6.15
CA ASN A 691 -58.94 -5.88 -7.20
C ASN A 691 -59.19 -4.57 -7.96
N PHE A 692 -58.18 -3.71 -8.01
CA PHE A 692 -58.20 -2.45 -8.73
C PHE A 692 -57.48 -2.63 -10.06
N ASN A 693 -58.27 -2.52 -11.13
CA ASN A 693 -57.83 -2.61 -12.52
C ASN A 693 -57.71 -1.24 -13.19
N LEU A 694 -57.65 -0.17 -12.39
CA LEU A 694 -57.87 1.19 -12.87
C LEU A 694 -56.66 2.06 -12.55
N LEU A 695 -56.04 2.62 -13.60
CA LEU A 695 -55.14 3.75 -13.53
C LEU A 695 -55.38 4.61 -14.79
N CYS A 696 -55.34 5.93 -14.63
CA CYS A 696 -55.90 6.86 -15.61
C CYS A 696 -55.17 6.76 -16.97
N THR A 697 -55.90 6.49 -18.04
CA THR A 697 -55.37 6.40 -19.42
C THR A 697 -55.41 7.76 -20.10
N GLY A 698 -54.61 8.72 -19.62
CA GLY A 698 -54.42 9.98 -20.36
C GLY A 698 -54.07 11.19 -19.50
N VAL A 699 -53.02 11.89 -19.96
CA VAL A 699 -52.49 13.21 -19.54
C VAL A 699 -51.87 13.27 -18.15
N PHE A 700 -50.84 14.11 -18.01
CA PHE A 700 -50.07 14.31 -16.78
C PHE A 700 -50.86 14.96 -15.63
N THR A 701 -52.08 15.46 -15.85
CA THR A 701 -53.00 15.93 -14.78
C THR A 701 -54.40 15.37 -14.94
N ASN A 702 -55.04 15.07 -13.80
CA ASN A 702 -56.29 14.34 -13.74
C ASN A 702 -57.46 15.27 -13.37
N ALA A 703 -58.02 15.99 -14.35
CA ALA A 703 -59.17 16.85 -14.12
C ALA A 703 -60.51 16.26 -14.61
N GLY A 704 -60.55 15.05 -15.21
CA GLY A 704 -61.71 14.66 -16.03
C GLY A 704 -62.29 13.24 -15.96
N LEU A 705 -61.52 12.16 -15.71
CA LEU A 705 -62.01 10.83 -16.15
C LEU A 705 -61.69 9.62 -15.25
N CYS A 706 -61.32 9.79 -13.99
CA CYS A 706 -61.19 8.68 -13.05
C CYS A 706 -62.52 8.37 -12.28
N VAL A 707 -63.66 8.52 -12.96
CA VAL A 707 -65.04 8.54 -12.39
C VAL A 707 -65.66 7.14 -12.14
N LEU A 708 -65.03 6.05 -12.59
CA LEU A 708 -65.52 4.69 -12.31
C LEU A 708 -64.83 3.99 -11.11
N ALA A 709 -63.85 4.65 -10.48
CA ALA A 709 -63.30 4.22 -9.17
C ALA A 709 -64.16 4.68 -7.97
N VAL A 710 -65.28 5.37 -8.24
CA VAL A 710 -66.07 6.12 -7.24
C VAL A 710 -66.98 5.23 -6.38
N LEU A 711 -67.07 3.92 -6.68
CA LEU A 711 -68.06 3.04 -6.07
C LEU A 711 -67.44 1.70 -5.65
N SER A 712 -66.58 1.65 -4.61
CA SER A 712 -66.62 0.59 -3.56
C SER A 712 -65.39 0.42 -2.63
N ASP A 713 -64.38 1.29 -2.55
CA ASP A 713 -63.28 1.10 -1.56
C ASP A 713 -62.86 2.38 -0.81
N LYS A 714 -62.00 2.23 0.23
CA LYS A 714 -61.52 3.31 1.13
C LYS A 714 -60.07 3.75 0.86
N PHE A 715 -59.28 2.98 0.11
CA PHE A 715 -57.85 3.26 -0.04
C PHE A 715 -57.55 3.99 -1.35
N MET A 716 -58.02 3.46 -2.49
CA MET A 716 -57.85 4.10 -3.80
C MET A 716 -58.93 5.16 -4.09
N ASN A 717 -59.96 5.22 -3.25
CA ASN A 717 -61.12 6.10 -3.35
C ASN A 717 -61.27 6.90 -2.04
N ASP A 718 -60.56 8.02 -1.95
CA ASP A 718 -60.85 9.07 -0.97
C ASP A 718 -61.43 10.25 -1.74
N GLY A 719 -62.76 10.34 -1.86
CA GLY A 719 -63.47 11.26 -2.74
C GLY A 719 -62.81 12.63 -2.89
N PHE A 720 -62.36 12.95 -4.11
CA PHE A 720 -61.65 14.19 -4.50
C PHE A 720 -60.28 14.45 -3.82
N SER A 721 -59.73 13.51 -3.06
CA SER A 721 -58.40 13.59 -2.46
C SER A 721 -57.32 13.23 -3.49
N THR A 722 -56.42 14.19 -3.74
CA THR A 722 -55.36 14.10 -4.76
C THR A 722 -54.14 13.28 -4.34
N THR A 723 -54.25 12.49 -3.26
CA THR A 723 -53.08 11.99 -2.50
C THR A 723 -52.74 10.51 -2.76
N ARG A 724 -53.64 9.72 -3.38
CA ARG A 724 -53.57 8.23 -3.33
C ARG A 724 -53.72 7.49 -4.67
N SER A 725 -54.05 8.18 -5.76
CA SER A 725 -54.19 7.55 -7.09
C SER A 725 -53.84 8.48 -8.26
N ASP A 726 -53.67 9.78 -8.00
CA ASP A 726 -53.32 10.74 -9.04
C ASP A 726 -51.99 10.37 -9.69
N GLN A 727 -51.96 10.38 -11.02
CA GLN A 727 -50.76 10.20 -11.84
C GLN A 727 -50.09 8.82 -11.71
N ASN A 728 -50.82 7.77 -11.34
CA ASN A 728 -50.33 6.40 -11.56
C ASN A 728 -50.63 5.95 -13.00
N PHE A 729 -49.71 5.19 -13.60
CA PHE A 729 -49.75 4.77 -15.01
C PHE A 729 -49.61 3.27 -15.21
N THR A 730 -49.91 2.78 -16.42
CA THR A 730 -49.87 1.35 -16.78
C THR A 730 -49.10 1.07 -18.06
N PHE A 731 -48.15 1.94 -18.40
CA PHE A 731 -47.36 1.78 -19.62
C PHE A 731 -46.33 0.66 -19.47
N THR A 732 -46.06 -0.05 -20.55
CA THR A 732 -44.93 -0.98 -20.62
C THR A 732 -43.62 -0.19 -20.74
N PRO A 733 -42.67 -0.31 -19.80
CA PRO A 733 -41.40 0.39 -19.88
C PRO A 733 -40.55 -0.12 -21.03
N SER A 734 -39.77 0.80 -21.62
CA SER A 734 -38.66 0.45 -22.51
C SER A 734 -37.38 0.40 -21.69
N LEU A 735 -36.70 -0.75 -21.70
CA LEU A 735 -35.46 -0.97 -20.92
C LEU A 735 -34.26 -1.10 -21.86
N ALA A 736 -33.13 -0.51 -21.46
CA ALA A 736 -31.88 -0.57 -22.19
C ALA A 736 -31.24 -1.97 -22.11
N GLY A 737 -30.40 -2.29 -23.10
CA GLY A 737 -29.56 -3.48 -23.06
C GLY A 737 -28.52 -3.41 -21.93
N TYR A 738 -28.01 -4.57 -21.52
CA TYR A 738 -27.00 -4.69 -20.46
C TYR A 738 -25.91 -5.70 -20.83
N PRO A 739 -24.68 -5.58 -20.29
CA PRO A 739 -23.62 -6.55 -20.49
C PRO A 739 -23.94 -7.88 -19.80
N ALA A 740 -23.77 -9.01 -20.51
CA ALA A 740 -24.11 -10.33 -19.97
C ALA A 740 -23.34 -10.71 -18.68
N LEU A 741 -22.10 -10.24 -18.53
CA LEU A 741 -21.27 -10.47 -17.34
C LEU A 741 -21.61 -9.52 -16.17
N GLN A 742 -22.45 -8.51 -16.40
CA GLN A 742 -22.86 -7.52 -15.40
C GLN A 742 -24.39 -7.37 -15.39
N PRO A 743 -25.14 -8.45 -15.11
CA PRO A 743 -26.61 -8.44 -15.16
C PRO A 743 -27.24 -7.45 -14.16
N TRP A 744 -26.50 -7.03 -13.13
CA TRP A 744 -26.94 -5.99 -12.19
C TRP A 744 -27.05 -4.60 -12.81
N LEU A 745 -26.52 -4.38 -14.01
CA LEU A 745 -26.71 -3.15 -14.80
C LEU A 745 -27.98 -3.16 -15.65
N SER A 746 -28.81 -4.21 -15.56
CA SER A 746 -30.13 -4.25 -16.22
C SER A 746 -31.13 -3.28 -15.57
N LEU A 747 -32.36 -3.24 -16.10
CA LEU A 747 -33.48 -2.43 -15.60
C LEU A 747 -33.26 -0.90 -15.66
N ASN A 748 -32.29 -0.45 -16.45
CA ASN A 748 -32.17 0.97 -16.80
C ASN A 748 -33.18 1.30 -17.91
N LEU A 749 -33.80 2.48 -17.83
CA LEU A 749 -34.73 2.95 -18.86
C LEU A 749 -33.99 3.26 -20.16
N ALA A 750 -34.63 3.00 -21.31
CA ALA A 750 -34.14 3.37 -22.63
C ALA A 750 -34.78 4.67 -23.13
N ALA A 751 -34.03 5.46 -23.90
CA ALA A 751 -34.54 6.62 -24.63
C ALA A 751 -35.55 6.20 -25.72
N GLY A 752 -36.52 7.07 -26.01
CA GLY A 752 -37.66 6.79 -26.89
C GLY A 752 -38.76 5.96 -26.23
N GLY A 753 -38.79 5.89 -24.90
CA GLY A 753 -39.79 5.16 -24.11
C GLY A 753 -41.08 5.97 -23.89
N PRO A 754 -42.05 5.43 -23.12
CA PRO A 754 -43.27 6.17 -22.79
C PRO A 754 -42.97 7.44 -21.99
N CYS A 755 -43.43 8.60 -22.48
CA CYS A 755 -43.19 9.89 -21.83
C CYS A 755 -43.77 10.01 -20.42
N SER A 756 -44.80 9.23 -20.09
CA SER A 756 -45.33 9.15 -18.73
C SER A 756 -44.35 8.51 -17.74
N ILE A 757 -43.37 7.73 -18.20
CA ILE A 757 -42.32 7.20 -17.33
C ILE A 757 -41.20 8.24 -17.15
N ALA A 758 -40.83 8.96 -18.22
CA ALA A 758 -39.81 10.01 -18.15
C ALA A 758 -40.27 11.25 -17.35
N PHE A 759 -41.56 11.61 -17.43
CA PHE A 759 -42.06 12.86 -16.87
C PHE A 759 -43.31 12.71 -16.00
N GLY A 760 -43.79 11.50 -15.72
CA GLY A 760 -45.05 11.29 -14.99
C GLY A 760 -44.94 11.25 -13.47
N GLY A 761 -43.73 11.25 -12.92
CA GLY A 761 -43.51 11.25 -11.48
C GLY A 761 -44.03 12.52 -10.80
N VAL A 762 -44.24 12.41 -9.49
CA VAL A 762 -44.74 13.48 -8.62
C VAL A 762 -43.62 14.10 -7.80
N GLU A 763 -43.83 15.32 -7.31
CA GLU A 763 -42.86 15.95 -6.41
C GLU A 763 -42.83 15.25 -5.03
N THR A 764 -41.61 14.99 -4.55
CA THR A 764 -41.29 14.16 -3.40
C THR A 764 -41.00 14.94 -2.12
N SER A 765 -40.67 16.23 -2.19
CA SER A 765 -40.21 17.01 -1.03
C SER A 765 -41.21 17.07 0.13
N ALA A 766 -42.51 17.03 -0.14
CA ALA A 766 -43.55 17.03 0.90
C ALA A 766 -43.80 15.64 1.53
N TYR A 767 -43.20 14.57 0.99
CA TYR A 767 -43.56 13.18 1.31
C TYR A 767 -42.34 12.36 1.79
N LEU A 768 -41.16 12.60 1.23
CA LEU A 768 -39.92 11.90 1.61
C LEU A 768 -39.17 12.57 2.77
N ASN A 769 -39.61 13.74 3.24
CA ASN A 769 -39.00 14.46 4.36
C ASN A 769 -37.47 14.55 4.23
N SER A 770 -36.72 14.01 5.20
CA SER A 770 -35.25 14.01 5.22
C SER A 770 -34.60 13.17 4.12
N PHE A 771 -35.35 12.37 3.36
CA PHE A 771 -34.84 11.52 2.29
C PHE A 771 -34.96 12.12 0.88
N ASP A 772 -35.60 13.28 0.74
CA ASP A 772 -35.68 13.99 -0.54
C ASP A 772 -34.29 14.26 -1.17
N PRO A 773 -33.25 14.65 -0.40
CA PRO A 773 -31.90 14.82 -0.96
C PRO A 773 -31.30 13.51 -1.50
N ALA A 774 -31.61 12.37 -0.89
CA ALA A 774 -31.14 11.08 -1.35
C ALA A 774 -31.87 10.62 -2.61
N TYR A 775 -33.19 10.88 -2.70
CA TYR A 775 -33.99 10.60 -3.89
C TYR A 775 -33.53 11.41 -5.11
N LYS A 776 -33.13 12.67 -4.92
CA LYS A 776 -32.64 13.55 -5.99
C LYS A 776 -31.23 13.22 -6.49
N LEU A 777 -30.71 12.04 -6.15
CA LEU A 777 -29.41 11.54 -6.62
C LEU A 777 -29.58 10.17 -7.28
N ASP A 778 -29.15 10.05 -8.52
CA ASP A 778 -29.07 8.78 -9.24
C ASP A 778 -27.86 7.95 -8.85
N ALA A 779 -28.07 6.63 -8.95
CA ALA A 779 -27.08 5.61 -8.64
C ALA A 779 -26.09 5.41 -9.81
N VAL A 780 -25.01 6.19 -9.84
CA VAL A 780 -23.84 5.86 -10.69
C VAL A 780 -22.71 5.39 -9.79
N ILE A 781 -22.11 4.24 -10.11
CA ILE A 781 -21.14 3.53 -9.28
C ILE A 781 -19.91 4.40 -8.90
N ALA A 782 -19.57 5.41 -9.72
CA ALA A 782 -18.44 6.30 -9.48
C ALA A 782 -18.80 7.54 -8.63
N ALA A 783 -19.86 8.26 -8.99
CA ALA A 783 -20.32 9.45 -8.28
C ALA A 783 -21.82 9.65 -8.54
N PRO A 784 -22.66 9.84 -7.51
CA PRO A 784 -24.07 10.09 -7.73
C PRO A 784 -24.31 11.34 -8.59
N VAL A 785 -25.19 11.23 -9.57
CA VAL A 785 -25.56 12.34 -10.45
C VAL A 785 -26.84 12.97 -9.91
N THR A 786 -26.88 14.29 -9.80
CA THR A 786 -28.11 14.99 -9.37
C THR A 786 -29.19 14.82 -10.42
N ARG A 787 -30.37 14.36 -10.00
CA ARG A 787 -31.57 14.34 -10.84
C ARG A 787 -31.92 15.79 -11.21
N THR A 788 -31.92 16.08 -12.50
CA THR A 788 -32.27 17.38 -13.05
C THR A 788 -33.78 17.56 -12.94
N THR A 789 -34.25 18.38 -11.99
CA THR A 789 -35.65 18.79 -11.93
C THR A 789 -35.91 19.80 -13.04
N SER A 790 -35.95 19.33 -14.30
CA SER A 790 -36.26 20.20 -15.41
C SER A 790 -37.76 20.48 -15.42
N SER A 791 -38.20 21.40 -14.55
CA SER A 791 -39.42 22.19 -14.75
C SER A 791 -39.21 23.31 -15.80
N GLY A 792 -38.12 23.24 -16.57
CA GLY A 792 -37.74 24.24 -17.56
C GLY A 792 -37.96 23.76 -18.98
N GLY A 793 -38.71 24.54 -19.77
CA GLY A 793 -38.73 24.60 -21.25
C GLY A 793 -39.20 23.36 -22.03
N THR A 794 -38.87 22.14 -21.60
CA THR A 794 -39.11 20.87 -22.29
C THR A 794 -40.04 19.93 -21.51
N THR A 795 -40.52 20.32 -20.33
CA THR A 795 -41.47 19.54 -19.53
C THR A 795 -42.86 19.57 -20.17
N PRO A 796 -43.50 18.41 -20.45
CA PRO A 796 -44.86 18.38 -20.96
C PRO A 796 -45.87 19.07 -20.03
N SER A 797 -46.88 19.73 -20.61
CA SER A 797 -47.90 20.42 -19.82
C SER A 797 -48.60 19.47 -18.84
N GLY A 798 -48.63 19.85 -17.56
CA GLY A 798 -49.23 19.07 -16.47
C GLY A 798 -48.28 18.08 -15.79
N SER A 799 -47.06 17.89 -16.29
CA SER A 799 -46.03 17.08 -15.64
C SER A 799 -45.39 17.81 -14.46
N ALA A 800 -44.95 17.08 -13.43
CA ALA A 800 -44.08 17.62 -12.38
C ALA A 800 -42.58 17.54 -12.72
N GLY A 801 -42.22 16.99 -13.87
CA GLY A 801 -40.84 16.92 -14.38
C GLY A 801 -39.96 15.83 -13.75
N TYR A 802 -40.57 14.79 -13.17
CA TYR A 802 -39.83 13.70 -12.51
C TYR A 802 -39.98 12.37 -13.25
N SER A 803 -38.88 11.64 -13.37
CA SER A 803 -38.89 10.26 -13.85
C SER A 803 -39.41 9.27 -12.81
N ILE A 804 -40.05 8.20 -13.30
CA ILE A 804 -40.53 7.07 -12.51
C ILE A 804 -39.49 5.95 -12.56
N GLY A 805 -39.04 5.49 -11.38
CA GLY A 805 -38.06 4.41 -11.23
C GLY A 805 -36.69 4.87 -10.73
N ALA A 806 -35.73 3.92 -10.75
CA ALA A 806 -34.42 4.03 -10.09
C ALA A 806 -33.47 5.06 -10.72
N PHE A 807 -33.73 5.48 -11.95
CA PHE A 807 -32.91 6.41 -12.69
C PHE A 807 -33.77 7.53 -13.25
N GLU A 808 -33.21 8.74 -13.27
CA GLU A 808 -33.74 9.83 -14.06
C GLU A 808 -33.52 9.54 -15.55
N LEU A 809 -34.54 9.85 -16.36
CA LEU A 809 -34.52 9.79 -17.80
C LEU A 809 -35.01 11.13 -18.36
N ASP A 810 -34.06 11.96 -18.79
CA ASP A 810 -34.35 13.13 -19.60
C ASP A 810 -34.51 12.70 -21.07
N ASP A 811 -35.74 12.37 -21.49
CA ASP A 811 -36.02 11.94 -22.87
C ASP A 811 -36.39 13.12 -23.77
N ALA A 812 -35.45 13.58 -24.61
CA ALA A 812 -35.69 14.64 -25.59
C ALA A 812 -36.73 14.28 -26.67
N GLY A 813 -37.07 12.99 -26.82
CA GLY A 813 -38.14 12.53 -27.72
C GLY A 813 -39.54 12.85 -27.20
N CYS A 814 -39.66 13.20 -25.92
CA CYS A 814 -40.89 13.64 -25.30
C CYS A 814 -41.02 15.16 -25.38
N ALA A 815 -41.45 15.64 -26.55
CA ALA A 815 -41.75 17.07 -26.73
C ALA A 815 -43.07 17.45 -26.00
N PRO A 816 -43.17 18.67 -25.46
CA PRO A 816 -44.39 19.20 -24.84
C PRO A 816 -45.57 19.39 -25.80
#